data_AF-P41882-F1
#
_entry.id   AF-P41882-F1
#
_cell.length_a   1.000
_cell.length_b   1.000
_cell.length_c   1.000
_cell.angle_alpha   90.00
_cell.angle_beta   90.00
_cell.angle_gamma   90.00
#
_symmetry.space_group_name_H-M   'P 1'
#
loop_
_entity.id
_entity.type
_entity.pdbx_description
1 polymer ?
#
loop_
_entity_poly.entity_id
_entity_poly.type
_entity_poly.pdbx_seq_one_letter_code
_entity_poly.pdbx_strand_id
1 'polypeptide(L)'
;MKLCHAIFSTFVVFFVASGAGEKQGESQLQQIYDELSILSRVTNAIALQAAALSKTVKIREVITELLKVDNGNFSNLLSLDPAHLVKNLDELHKKSLQAVSGSNEQLQQDLKEMIAMNGLLAAVESENYTEKATVNSLIVLKKVDEKMEICDESLITIMFNISQAMSGVPFAESDEMKIFSSMKTMKKAFYKCISKFPAFMQKLYEYNYPLSGFLELNDTMNTIKALNELDIANKIPNMLQKFKTPFLNILAVGDHRNKGNTGKLLQSAITLFKKTVYSNSSTRLFLTAGFPESGDMKRVAKDLTSDWFKKKVSRGKSTAELETALKPFNQFAESMAHVFKSWNNFRDDFQTDSALLATIPDLLSQIDDYDRNVDKKKFLENFEATFRTCFKNYKNALDQGEETKFLKNFSAVYLLVRSVQAVEQWASEISTMFDEKAMDVYFEELEKLTPSNIKEQVEKITNFDDFLKIINKFTMLKSLQTQYESAYKTSNSSELSLSKIITDAGLVDTSKCLEKDKLDSSKLLKMLQFMQHMMQLDIDYSTLKANLDNFFELKKKMLETEKLVKGFTSRSARAASNSGSPVLKIKDSQKHADHLGNGLLAIKKMIISLKEKATILKSTMFNAKANQEIREKNPIDYIKEFWTNPGPSIEKLVSDLEKLEQSSKSYRKADLLTIRKVFEDGSKIVGIPEVFSYIDSQFEKKGSQYSNERKITQALSTLDLNFASHKGALSAASLSVDNLKLYFDDLFGLTPKVSVQSESTSPIVVVLICVAIVLVLVILAIVGYGFTSNGRNQYINLYLYYFGKTSDYEKRWRYSLFMDRVDGKNVLIDSVREINATNLLKAVKRGAYINVCNKYGNTALHVATRRGYQNLVEILIKHGADRSFLNPQNKTAEQMIPVNYQETHKEKIERFKSIESIYNKYRKKKFKLCVPEKFPVSSFHIYIEDRTDDNVTNEFTTKFQSITSDEAMITTTHVVVKTTEDGILETDDLNLLIWIFHGSIIVRDTWMVDCLRDEKLIEKDCDYLVEKVKYKGIIYDTVTQWSNAMAKATTPFLYGVHVALCMKNCPYLASLTAIIQGQGGTMLDKFPDKDAFNKGSHPYLHKNLGPIFLLHDGTGDLDLYRSDPDKMFTLFTEQQFMDLLFKREINKDTNPKIIPVLVDEED
;
A
#
# COMPACT_ATOMS: atom_id res chain seq x y z
N MET A 1 -31.18 51.22 63.06
CA MET A 1 -31.27 49.81 62.57
C MET A 1 -32.49 49.55 61.68
N LYS A 2 -33.73 49.92 62.08
CA LYS A 2 -34.91 49.86 61.18
C LYS A 2 -34.84 50.82 59.97
N LEU A 3 -34.16 51.97 60.11
CA LEU A 3 -33.95 52.92 59.00
C LEU A 3 -32.98 52.39 57.93
N CYS A 4 -31.98 51.59 58.32
CA CYS A 4 -31.06 50.95 57.36
C CYS A 4 -31.76 49.86 56.53
N HIS A 5 -32.75 49.16 57.08
CA HIS A 5 -33.52 48.16 56.33
C HIS A 5 -34.48 48.79 55.31
N ALA A 6 -35.06 49.95 55.60
CA ALA A 6 -35.96 50.64 54.67
C ALA A 6 -35.20 51.25 53.48
N ILE A 7 -33.99 51.79 53.70
CA ILE A 7 -33.16 52.30 52.60
C ILE A 7 -32.66 51.14 51.73
N PHE A 8 -32.33 49.99 52.32
CA PHE A 8 -31.89 48.81 51.55
C PHE A 8 -33.04 48.15 50.75
N SER A 9 -34.25 48.06 51.29
CA SER A 9 -35.38 47.48 50.56
C SER A 9 -35.87 48.37 49.41
N THR A 10 -35.81 49.69 49.56
CA THR A 10 -36.23 50.60 48.48
C THR A 10 -35.20 50.68 47.36
N PHE A 11 -33.90 50.55 47.67
CA PHE A 11 -32.86 50.45 46.63
C PHE A 11 -32.88 49.11 45.88
N VAL A 12 -33.26 48.01 46.54
CA VAL A 12 -33.37 46.70 45.87
C VAL A 12 -34.61 46.62 44.99
N VAL A 13 -35.73 47.27 45.34
CA VAL A 13 -36.94 47.23 44.49
C VAL A 13 -36.82 48.14 43.26
N PHE A 14 -36.12 49.28 43.33
CA PHE A 14 -35.89 50.11 42.13
C PHE A 14 -34.86 49.52 41.15
N PHE A 15 -33.94 48.66 41.61
CA PHE A 15 -33.03 47.94 40.71
C PHE A 15 -33.61 46.66 40.10
N VAL A 16 -34.72 46.13 40.61
CA VAL A 16 -35.39 44.95 40.00
C VAL A 16 -36.41 45.36 38.92
N ALA A 17 -36.89 46.60 38.90
CA ALA A 17 -37.87 47.06 37.89
C ALA A 17 -37.27 47.69 36.62
N SER A 18 -35.94 47.83 36.51
CA SER A 18 -35.27 48.36 35.31
C SER A 18 -34.32 47.36 34.63
N GLY A 19 -34.30 46.10 35.09
CA GLY A 19 -33.38 45.07 34.63
C GLY A 19 -33.84 44.17 33.47
N ALA A 20 -34.96 44.45 32.80
CA ALA A 20 -35.32 43.77 31.54
C ALA A 20 -34.53 44.34 30.33
N GLY A 21 -33.33 44.87 30.58
CA GLY A 21 -32.38 45.23 29.54
C GLY A 21 -32.01 43.98 28.77
N GLU A 22 -32.43 43.92 27.50
CA GLU A 22 -31.90 42.97 26.53
C GLU A 22 -30.37 42.93 26.70
N LYS A 23 -29.78 41.76 26.95
CA LYS A 23 -28.34 41.59 26.91
C LYS A 23 -27.85 42.10 25.55
N GLN A 24 -27.32 43.33 25.54
CA GLN A 24 -26.76 43.99 24.39
C GLN A 24 -25.64 43.08 23.85
N GLY A 25 -25.88 42.42 22.71
CA GLY A 25 -24.88 41.61 22.00
C GLY A 25 -25.22 40.14 21.73
N GLU A 26 -26.37 39.60 22.16
CA GLU A 26 -26.75 38.23 21.77
C GLU A 26 -27.25 38.17 20.31
N SER A 27 -26.61 37.32 19.48
CA SER A 27 -27.03 37.04 18.10
C SER A 27 -28.46 36.51 18.07
N GLN A 28 -29.30 37.14 17.25
CA GLN A 28 -30.70 36.78 17.04
C GLN A 28 -30.82 35.42 16.35
N LEU A 29 -29.93 35.14 15.38
CA LEU A 29 -29.88 33.83 14.73
C LEU A 29 -29.49 32.72 15.71
N GLN A 30 -28.57 32.98 16.65
CA GLN A 30 -28.21 32.03 17.71
C GLN A 30 -29.42 31.69 18.60
N GLN A 31 -30.23 32.68 18.99
CA GLN A 31 -31.42 32.43 19.80
C GLN A 31 -32.44 31.55 19.05
N ILE A 32 -32.70 31.81 17.77
CA ILE A 32 -33.59 30.95 16.95
C ILE A 32 -33.02 29.52 16.84
N TYR A 33 -31.71 29.40 16.62
CA TYR A 33 -31.05 28.10 16.59
C TYR A 33 -31.23 27.35 17.91
N ASP A 34 -31.04 28.02 19.06
CA ASP A 34 -31.19 27.40 20.38
C ASP A 34 -32.63 26.94 20.62
N GLU A 35 -33.62 27.74 20.22
CA GLU A 35 -35.05 27.42 20.26
C GLU A 35 -35.40 26.21 19.38
N LEU A 36 -35.03 26.23 18.10
CA LEU A 36 -35.30 25.11 17.19
C LEU A 36 -34.52 23.85 17.56
N SER A 37 -33.37 23.98 18.23
CA SER A 37 -32.60 22.85 18.74
C SER A 37 -33.36 22.08 19.83
N ILE A 38 -34.25 22.74 20.60
CA ILE A 38 -35.18 22.07 21.53
C ILE A 38 -36.08 21.10 20.73
N LEU A 39 -36.72 21.61 19.67
CA LEU A 39 -37.59 20.80 18.81
C LEU A 39 -36.83 19.65 18.14
N SER A 40 -35.61 19.91 17.68
CA SER A 40 -34.75 18.90 17.03
C SER A 40 -34.35 17.77 17.97
N ARG A 41 -33.92 18.10 19.21
CA ARG A 41 -33.57 17.10 20.24
C ARG A 41 -34.76 16.23 20.60
N VAL A 42 -35.94 16.84 20.83
CA VAL A 42 -37.17 16.11 21.14
C VAL A 42 -37.57 15.21 19.97
N THR A 43 -37.52 15.70 18.73
CA THR A 43 -37.87 14.92 17.53
C THR A 43 -36.93 13.73 17.34
N ASN A 44 -35.62 13.92 17.53
CA ASN A 44 -34.65 12.84 17.41
C ASN A 44 -34.78 11.81 18.54
N ALA A 45 -35.18 12.23 19.75
CA ALA A 45 -35.50 11.32 20.84
C ALA A 45 -36.73 10.46 20.53
N ILE A 46 -37.79 11.07 19.99
CA ILE A 46 -38.99 10.37 19.52
C ILE A 46 -38.62 9.35 18.44
N ALA A 47 -37.82 9.74 17.45
CA ALA A 47 -37.39 8.85 16.37
C ALA A 47 -36.60 7.64 16.88
N LEU A 48 -35.61 7.85 17.75
CA LEU A 48 -34.84 6.76 18.34
C LEU A 48 -35.69 5.86 19.23
N GLN A 49 -36.61 6.43 20.02
CA GLN A 49 -37.53 5.66 20.86
C GLN A 49 -38.53 4.84 20.03
N ALA A 50 -39.07 5.41 18.95
CA ALA A 50 -39.94 4.71 18.01
C ALA A 50 -39.20 3.57 17.29
N ALA A 51 -37.96 3.82 16.86
CA ALA A 51 -37.09 2.80 16.27
C ALA A 51 -36.76 1.69 17.28
N ALA A 52 -36.53 2.04 18.55
CA ALA A 52 -36.29 1.08 19.61
C ALA A 52 -37.53 0.19 19.82
N LEU A 53 -38.71 0.77 20.03
CA LEU A 53 -39.97 0.03 20.23
C LEU A 53 -40.33 -0.88 19.05
N SER A 54 -40.08 -0.44 17.82
CA SER A 54 -40.31 -1.23 16.60
C SER A 54 -39.23 -2.28 16.32
N LYS A 55 -38.17 -2.37 17.13
CA LYS A 55 -36.96 -3.20 16.89
C LYS A 55 -36.25 -2.90 15.56
N THR A 56 -36.37 -1.67 15.07
CA THR A 56 -35.66 -1.20 13.86
C THR A 56 -34.41 -0.40 14.20
N VAL A 57 -34.21 -0.04 15.48
CA VAL A 57 -33.03 0.72 15.91
C VAL A 57 -31.74 -0.07 15.67
N LYS A 58 -30.86 0.50 14.86
CA LYS A 58 -29.50 0.02 14.69
C LYS A 58 -28.59 0.66 15.72
N ILE A 59 -28.69 0.19 16.96
CA ILE A 59 -28.04 0.83 18.12
C ILE A 59 -26.53 1.06 17.93
N ARG A 60 -25.84 0.17 17.21
CA ARG A 60 -24.40 0.33 16.94
C ARG A 60 -24.11 1.53 16.05
N GLU A 61 -24.91 1.73 15.00
CA GLU A 61 -24.81 2.90 14.10
C GLU A 61 -25.13 4.20 14.88
N VAL A 62 -26.12 4.17 15.78
CA VAL A 62 -26.45 5.32 16.64
C VAL A 62 -25.27 5.70 17.54
N ILE A 63 -24.64 4.71 18.20
CA ILE A 63 -23.51 4.96 19.11
C ILE A 63 -22.29 5.48 18.35
N THR A 64 -21.96 4.90 17.19
CA THR A 64 -20.78 5.33 16.41
C THR A 64 -20.95 6.72 15.81
N GLU A 65 -22.16 7.07 15.39
CA GLU A 65 -22.51 8.41 14.94
C GLU A 65 -22.38 9.45 16.09
N LEU A 66 -22.83 9.11 17.30
CA LEU A 66 -22.67 9.96 18.50
C LEU A 66 -21.21 10.14 18.91
N LEU A 67 -20.39 9.08 18.83
CA LEU A 67 -18.95 9.13 19.12
C LEU A 67 -18.14 9.78 17.99
N LYS A 68 -18.75 10.05 16.83
CA LYS A 68 -18.11 10.59 15.62
C LYS A 68 -16.97 9.70 15.09
N VAL A 69 -17.18 8.39 15.13
CA VAL A 69 -16.20 7.37 14.69
C VAL A 69 -16.74 6.55 13.53
N ASP A 70 -15.85 6.06 12.67
CA ASP A 70 -16.25 5.15 11.60
C ASP A 70 -16.88 3.85 12.16
N ASN A 71 -18.07 3.51 11.68
CA ASN A 71 -18.84 2.38 12.19
C ASN A 71 -18.15 1.03 11.93
N GLY A 72 -17.45 0.88 10.80
CA GLY A 72 -16.74 -0.35 10.44
C GLY A 72 -15.52 -0.57 11.34
N ASN A 73 -14.67 0.44 11.47
CA ASN A 73 -13.49 0.44 12.32
C ASN A 73 -13.87 0.23 13.79
N PHE A 74 -14.88 0.94 14.30
CA PHE A 74 -15.34 0.78 15.67
C PHE A 74 -15.94 -0.61 15.92
N SER A 75 -16.64 -1.18 14.95
CA SER A 75 -17.16 -2.56 15.07
C SER A 75 -16.04 -3.59 15.12
N ASN A 76 -15.01 -3.43 14.30
CA ASN A 76 -13.82 -4.28 14.32
C ASN A 76 -13.05 -4.13 15.64
N LEU A 77 -12.94 -2.90 16.15
CA LEU A 77 -12.35 -2.61 17.45
C LEU A 77 -13.04 -3.41 18.56
N LEU A 78 -14.37 -3.36 18.65
CA LEU A 78 -15.14 -4.08 19.68
C LEU A 78 -15.06 -5.61 19.56
N SER A 79 -14.66 -6.16 18.41
CA SER A 79 -14.49 -7.59 18.21
C SER A 79 -13.25 -8.17 18.91
N LEU A 80 -12.27 -7.31 19.24
CA LEU A 80 -11.07 -7.70 19.97
C LEU A 80 -11.41 -8.21 21.36
N ASP A 81 -10.75 -9.28 21.81
CA ASP A 81 -10.84 -9.78 23.18
C ASP A 81 -9.62 -9.31 23.99
N PRO A 82 -9.69 -8.14 24.66
CA PRO A 82 -8.57 -7.62 25.43
C PRO A 82 -8.26 -8.49 26.64
N ALA A 83 -9.22 -9.23 27.19
CA ALA A 83 -9.00 -10.04 28.39
C ALA A 83 -8.00 -11.18 28.13
N HIS A 84 -8.08 -11.82 26.95
CA HIS A 84 -7.10 -12.82 26.54
C HIS A 84 -5.70 -12.22 26.34
N LEU A 85 -5.63 -11.03 25.74
CA LEU A 85 -4.37 -10.33 25.49
C LEU A 85 -3.70 -9.90 26.81
N VAL A 86 -4.46 -9.25 27.71
CA VAL A 86 -4.00 -8.81 29.03
C VAL A 86 -3.53 -10.01 29.86
N LYS A 87 -4.27 -11.12 29.88
CA LYS A 87 -3.86 -12.33 30.60
C LYS A 87 -2.49 -12.84 30.17
N ASN A 88 -2.25 -12.92 28.85
CA ASN A 88 -0.97 -13.39 28.31
C ASN A 88 0.17 -12.42 28.62
N LEU A 89 -0.11 -11.12 28.62
CA LEU A 89 0.88 -10.09 28.95
C LEU A 89 1.18 -10.04 30.46
N ASP A 90 0.18 -10.14 31.33
CA ASP A 90 0.35 -10.23 32.80
C ASP A 90 1.22 -11.43 33.17
N GLU A 91 0.98 -12.59 32.55
CA GLU A 91 1.79 -13.79 32.80
C GLU A 91 3.24 -13.58 32.36
N LEU A 92 3.46 -12.97 31.19
CA LEU A 92 4.79 -12.70 30.67
C LEU A 92 5.54 -11.67 31.52
N HIS A 93 4.87 -10.58 31.91
CA HIS A 93 5.41 -9.54 32.78
C HIS A 93 5.80 -10.09 34.14
N LYS A 94 4.92 -10.86 34.78
CA LYS A 94 5.20 -11.52 36.06
C LYS A 94 6.42 -12.44 35.98
N LYS A 95 6.51 -13.26 34.93
CA LYS A 95 7.66 -14.15 34.74
C LYS A 95 8.96 -13.36 34.46
N SER A 96 8.87 -12.27 33.71
CA SER A 96 10.00 -11.36 33.50
C SER A 96 10.52 -10.78 34.81
N LEU A 97 9.63 -10.22 35.64
CA LEU A 97 9.96 -9.68 36.96
C LEU A 97 10.61 -10.72 37.89
N GLN A 98 10.10 -11.95 37.88
CA GLN A 98 10.67 -13.04 38.68
C GLN A 98 12.09 -13.43 38.24
N ALA A 99 12.40 -13.31 36.95
CA ALA A 99 13.70 -13.66 36.42
C ALA A 99 14.78 -12.59 36.65
N VAL A 100 14.38 -11.32 36.83
CA VAL A 100 15.27 -10.13 36.90
C VAL A 100 15.48 -9.63 38.34
N SER A 101 15.17 -10.43 39.38
CA SER A 101 15.23 -9.97 40.78
C SER A 101 16.64 -9.45 41.19
N GLY A 102 16.80 -8.12 41.26
CA GLY A 102 18.01 -7.42 41.74
C GLY A 102 18.73 -6.60 40.67
N SER A 103 18.78 -5.27 40.86
CA SER A 103 19.64 -4.31 40.13
C SER A 103 19.45 -4.23 38.59
N ASN A 104 18.22 -3.94 38.13
CA ASN A 104 17.87 -3.87 36.71
C ASN A 104 18.84 -2.99 35.88
N GLU A 105 19.21 -1.80 36.38
CA GLU A 105 20.07 -0.87 35.63
C GLU A 105 21.47 -1.41 35.32
N GLN A 106 22.17 -1.97 36.31
CA GLN A 106 23.51 -2.52 36.08
C GLN A 106 23.47 -3.73 35.15
N LEU A 107 22.48 -4.62 35.33
CA LEU A 107 22.30 -5.78 34.46
C LEU A 107 21.98 -5.37 33.01
N GLN A 108 21.16 -4.32 32.81
CA GLN A 108 20.90 -3.75 31.49
C GLN A 108 22.16 -3.18 30.86
N GLN A 109 22.97 -2.46 31.65
CA GLN A 109 24.21 -1.88 31.15
C GLN A 109 25.22 -2.96 30.76
N ASP A 110 25.39 -3.98 31.61
CA ASP A 110 26.24 -5.12 31.31
C ASP A 110 25.76 -5.82 30.03
N LEU A 111 24.44 -5.97 29.85
CA LEU A 111 23.85 -6.69 28.72
C LEU A 111 24.12 -5.94 27.41
N LYS A 112 23.99 -4.61 27.42
CA LYS A 112 24.37 -3.75 26.29
C LYS A 112 25.87 -3.92 25.97
N GLU A 113 26.73 -3.96 26.98
CA GLU A 113 28.16 -4.18 26.80
C GLU A 113 28.44 -5.55 26.16
N MET A 114 27.78 -6.60 26.65
CA MET A 114 27.91 -7.97 26.13
C MET A 114 27.43 -8.10 24.68
N ILE A 115 26.33 -7.44 24.30
CA ILE A 115 25.84 -7.41 22.92
C ILE A 115 26.88 -6.76 21.99
N ALA A 116 27.46 -5.62 22.41
CA ALA A 116 28.50 -4.94 21.64
C ALA A 116 29.75 -5.83 21.48
N MET A 117 30.21 -6.46 22.56
CA MET A 117 31.35 -7.38 22.52
C MET A 117 31.09 -8.63 21.66
N ASN A 118 29.87 -9.17 21.68
CA ASN A 118 29.50 -10.29 20.83
C ASN A 118 29.53 -9.91 19.34
N GLY A 119 29.21 -8.65 18.99
CA GLY A 119 29.37 -8.15 17.62
C GLY A 119 30.82 -8.17 17.15
N LEU A 120 31.76 -7.79 18.02
CA LEU A 120 33.20 -7.87 17.72
C LEU A 120 33.69 -9.32 17.62
N LEU A 121 33.19 -10.21 18.47
CA LEU A 121 33.47 -11.64 18.37
C LEU A 121 32.99 -12.23 17.04
N ALA A 122 31.81 -11.84 16.56
CA ALA A 122 31.30 -12.26 15.25
C ALA A 122 32.20 -11.78 14.10
N ALA A 123 32.79 -10.59 14.20
CA ALA A 123 33.78 -10.13 13.23
C ALA A 123 35.06 -11.00 13.27
N VAL A 124 35.53 -11.41 14.45
CA VAL A 124 36.66 -12.34 14.57
C VAL A 124 36.35 -13.73 14.00
N GLU A 125 35.12 -14.20 14.20
CA GLU A 125 34.62 -15.49 13.70
C GLU A 125 34.47 -15.51 12.18
N SER A 126 34.03 -14.41 11.57
CA SER A 126 33.69 -14.35 10.14
C SER A 126 34.80 -13.86 9.21
N GLU A 127 35.74 -13.04 9.71
CA GLU A 127 36.82 -12.51 8.89
C GLU A 127 37.92 -13.55 8.62
N ASN A 128 38.36 -13.66 7.37
CA ASN A 128 39.53 -14.45 6.99
C ASN A 128 40.83 -13.67 7.25
N TYR A 129 41.30 -13.69 8.50
CA TYR A 129 42.55 -12.99 8.88
C TYR A 129 43.79 -13.50 8.15
N THR A 130 43.77 -14.74 7.61
CA THR A 130 44.88 -15.24 6.78
C THR A 130 44.99 -14.44 5.49
N GLU A 131 43.85 -14.18 4.84
CA GLU A 131 43.78 -13.37 3.64
C GLU A 131 44.11 -11.90 3.96
N LYS A 132 43.50 -11.33 5.00
CA LYS A 132 43.77 -9.93 5.41
C LYS A 132 45.24 -9.68 5.75
N ALA A 133 45.95 -10.68 6.30
CA ALA A 133 47.37 -10.60 6.59
C ALA A 133 48.29 -10.64 5.35
N THR A 134 47.80 -11.08 4.18
CA THR A 134 48.58 -11.11 2.94
C THR A 134 48.35 -9.90 2.04
N VAL A 135 47.32 -9.09 2.32
CA VAL A 135 47.03 -7.87 1.56
C VAL A 135 48.15 -6.84 1.74
N ASN A 136 48.64 -6.30 0.60
CA ASN A 136 49.63 -5.24 0.55
C ASN A 136 49.29 -4.26 -0.58
N SER A 137 49.08 -2.97 -0.24
CA SER A 137 48.73 -1.95 -1.22
C SER A 137 49.75 -1.72 -2.32
N LEU A 138 51.05 -1.88 -2.04
CA LEU A 138 52.10 -1.61 -3.03
C LEU A 138 51.99 -2.52 -4.26
N ILE A 139 51.39 -3.71 -4.12
CA ILE A 139 51.18 -4.64 -5.24
C ILE A 139 50.09 -4.11 -6.18
N VAL A 140 49.00 -3.58 -5.62
CA VAL A 140 47.88 -3.03 -6.39
C VAL A 140 48.23 -1.67 -6.98
N LEU A 141 48.86 -0.79 -6.19
CA LEU A 141 49.23 0.56 -6.62
C LEU A 141 50.17 0.57 -7.83
N LYS A 142 51.02 -0.45 -8.00
CA LYS A 142 51.87 -0.63 -9.19
C LYS A 142 51.11 -0.89 -10.49
N LYS A 143 49.84 -1.29 -10.41
CA LYS A 143 48.98 -1.54 -11.58
C LYS A 143 48.16 -0.32 -11.97
N VAL A 144 48.15 0.72 -11.14
CA VAL A 144 47.40 1.95 -11.36
C VAL A 144 48.34 3.00 -11.96
N ASP A 145 47.91 3.62 -13.06
CA ASP A 145 48.72 4.63 -13.76
C ASP A 145 48.84 5.93 -12.96
N GLU A 146 50.00 6.58 -13.03
CA GLU A 146 50.25 7.86 -12.34
C GLU A 146 49.30 8.98 -12.79
N LYS A 147 48.82 8.93 -14.03
CA LYS A 147 47.97 9.96 -14.64
C LYS A 147 46.69 9.37 -15.24
N MET A 148 45.60 10.10 -15.10
CA MET A 148 44.31 9.77 -15.73
C MET A 148 44.03 10.72 -16.89
N GLU A 149 44.46 10.36 -18.10
CA GLU A 149 44.25 11.15 -19.30
C GLU A 149 43.21 10.48 -20.22
N ILE A 150 42.11 11.18 -20.50
CA ILE A 150 41.07 10.74 -21.44
C ILE A 150 41.07 11.59 -22.72
N CYS A 151 41.15 12.92 -22.56
CA CYS A 151 41.03 13.88 -23.65
C CYS A 151 42.24 14.81 -23.70
N ASP A 152 42.56 15.30 -24.90
CA ASP A 152 43.72 16.16 -25.14
C ASP A 152 43.58 17.47 -24.34
N GLU A 153 44.63 17.95 -23.67
CA GLU A 153 44.58 19.13 -22.77
C GLU A 153 44.11 20.41 -23.49
N SER A 154 44.43 20.54 -24.77
CA SER A 154 43.95 21.63 -25.62
C SER A 154 42.43 21.63 -25.75
N LEU A 155 41.79 20.46 -25.85
CA LEU A 155 40.34 20.34 -25.94
C LEU A 155 39.68 20.74 -24.61
N ILE A 156 40.21 20.28 -23.48
CA ILE A 156 39.68 20.65 -22.15
C ILE A 156 39.74 22.17 -21.96
N THR A 157 40.83 22.79 -22.39
CA THR A 157 41.00 24.25 -22.34
C THR A 157 39.97 24.97 -23.21
N ILE A 158 39.71 24.47 -24.43
CA ILE A 158 38.67 24.99 -25.32
C ILE A 158 37.30 24.89 -24.65
N MET A 159 36.94 23.71 -24.11
CA MET A 159 35.66 23.48 -23.43
C MET A 159 35.47 24.40 -22.22
N PHE A 160 36.52 24.61 -21.42
CA PHE A 160 36.49 25.54 -20.29
C PHE A 160 36.24 26.99 -20.74
N ASN A 161 36.94 27.46 -21.76
CA ASN A 161 36.76 28.82 -22.29
C ASN A 161 35.34 29.02 -22.86
N ILE A 162 34.79 28.01 -23.52
CA ILE A 162 33.40 28.03 -24.03
C ILE A 162 32.41 28.12 -22.87
N SER A 163 32.56 27.29 -21.85
CA SER A 163 31.71 27.32 -20.65
C SER A 163 31.69 28.72 -20.02
N GLN A 164 32.86 29.35 -19.86
CA GLN A 164 32.96 30.68 -19.27
C GLN A 164 32.36 31.79 -20.14
N ALA A 165 32.52 31.71 -21.47
CA ALA A 165 31.89 32.65 -22.39
C ALA A 165 30.36 32.58 -22.33
N MET A 166 29.82 31.36 -22.21
CA MET A 166 28.37 31.12 -22.14
C MET A 166 27.79 31.44 -20.75
N SER A 167 28.56 31.33 -19.67
CA SER A 167 28.10 31.64 -18.29
C SER A 167 27.94 33.14 -17.99
N GLY A 168 28.30 34.02 -18.93
CA GLY A 168 28.11 35.47 -18.81
C GLY A 168 29.30 36.24 -18.24
N VAL A 169 30.48 35.63 -18.14
CA VAL A 169 31.72 36.33 -17.81
C VAL A 169 32.12 37.23 -18.99
N PRO A 170 32.35 38.55 -18.81
CA PRO A 170 32.76 39.43 -19.92
C PRO A 170 34.14 39.06 -20.46
N PHE A 171 34.25 38.85 -21.77
CA PHE A 171 35.52 38.69 -22.48
C PHE A 171 35.81 39.93 -23.33
N ALA A 172 37.09 40.15 -23.67
CA ALA A 172 37.43 41.12 -24.70
C ALA A 172 36.87 40.64 -26.06
N GLU A 173 36.38 41.57 -26.89
CA GLU A 173 35.75 41.25 -28.19
C GLU A 173 36.69 40.42 -29.11
N SER A 174 38.01 40.65 -29.01
CA SER A 174 39.03 39.85 -29.73
C SER A 174 39.12 38.39 -29.27
N ASP A 175 38.77 38.11 -28.02
CA ASP A 175 38.82 36.75 -27.46
C ASP A 175 37.52 36.00 -27.74
N GLU A 176 36.38 36.68 -27.80
CA GLU A 176 35.09 36.10 -28.20
C GLU A 176 35.15 35.50 -29.61
N MET A 177 35.75 36.22 -30.57
CA MET A 177 35.99 35.72 -31.93
C MET A 177 36.89 34.47 -31.96
N LYS A 178 37.93 34.42 -31.12
CA LYS A 178 38.81 33.24 -31.02
C LYS A 178 38.09 32.05 -30.41
N ILE A 179 37.31 32.26 -29.35
CA ILE A 179 36.50 31.21 -28.70
C ILE A 179 35.51 30.64 -29.72
N PHE A 180 34.82 31.50 -30.46
CA PHE A 180 33.88 31.07 -31.50
C PHE A 180 34.56 30.27 -32.63
N SER A 181 35.74 30.72 -33.09
CA SER A 181 36.53 29.94 -34.07
C SER A 181 36.94 28.56 -33.53
N SER A 182 37.19 28.46 -32.23
CA SER A 182 37.51 27.20 -31.55
C SER A 182 36.27 26.30 -31.44
N MET A 183 35.09 26.87 -31.13
CA MET A 183 33.81 26.15 -31.11
C MET A 183 33.51 25.49 -32.45
N LYS A 184 33.72 26.20 -33.57
CA LYS A 184 33.50 25.64 -34.91
C LYS A 184 34.45 24.52 -35.30
N THR A 185 35.67 24.51 -34.74
CA THR A 185 36.73 23.57 -35.15
C THR A 185 36.88 22.39 -34.20
N MET A 186 36.24 22.41 -33.03
CA MET A 186 36.43 21.38 -31.99
C MET A 186 35.72 20.05 -32.28
N LYS A 187 34.74 19.99 -33.20
CA LYS A 187 33.90 18.80 -33.46
C LYS A 187 34.72 17.50 -33.47
N LYS A 188 35.76 17.46 -34.32
CA LYS A 188 36.63 16.28 -34.48
C LYS A 188 37.36 15.89 -33.19
N ALA A 189 37.87 16.87 -32.44
CA ALA A 189 38.57 16.62 -31.19
C ALA A 189 37.59 16.14 -30.09
N PHE A 190 36.38 16.71 -30.04
CA PHE A 190 35.32 16.33 -29.13
C PHE A 190 34.89 14.87 -29.34
N TYR A 191 34.56 14.46 -30.57
CA TYR A 191 34.21 13.05 -30.85
C TYR A 191 35.38 12.08 -30.59
N LYS A 192 36.63 12.46 -30.89
CA LYS A 192 37.83 11.67 -30.55
C LYS A 192 38.00 11.47 -29.02
N CYS A 193 37.58 12.45 -28.23
CA CYS A 193 37.56 12.38 -26.77
C CYS A 193 36.45 11.43 -26.29
N ILE A 194 35.22 11.62 -26.79
CA ILE A 194 34.06 10.81 -26.43
C ILE A 194 34.25 9.33 -26.80
N SER A 195 34.84 9.03 -27.96
CA SER A 195 35.06 7.65 -28.42
C SER A 195 35.97 6.81 -27.50
N LYS A 196 36.71 7.45 -26.58
CA LYS A 196 37.60 6.75 -25.63
C LYS A 196 36.89 6.38 -24.31
N PHE A 197 35.70 6.91 -24.04
CA PHE A 197 35.00 6.69 -22.76
C PHE A 197 34.79 5.22 -22.39
N PRO A 198 34.38 4.32 -23.31
CA PRO A 198 34.19 2.91 -22.96
C PRO A 198 35.47 2.25 -22.42
N ALA A 199 36.61 2.46 -23.08
CA ALA A 199 37.90 1.93 -22.63
C ALA A 199 38.39 2.60 -21.33
N PHE A 200 38.10 3.89 -21.16
CA PHE A 200 38.42 4.62 -19.94
C PHE A 200 37.61 4.10 -18.75
N MET A 201 36.30 3.90 -18.91
CA MET A 201 35.42 3.33 -17.89
C MET A 201 35.87 1.94 -17.46
N GLN A 202 36.22 1.07 -18.42
CA GLN A 202 36.75 -0.25 -18.15
C GLN A 202 38.03 -0.18 -17.27
N LYS A 203 38.94 0.73 -17.60
CA LYS A 203 40.18 0.95 -16.85
C LYS A 203 39.92 1.48 -15.44
N LEU A 204 38.97 2.41 -15.27
CA LEU A 204 38.57 2.89 -13.94
C LEU A 204 37.98 1.79 -13.07
N TYR A 205 37.16 0.92 -13.66
CA TYR A 205 36.63 -0.26 -12.96
C TYR A 205 37.75 -1.20 -12.50
N GLU A 206 38.72 -1.48 -13.38
CA GLU A 206 39.91 -2.29 -13.06
C GLU A 206 40.78 -1.69 -11.96
N TYR A 207 40.78 -0.37 -11.79
CA TYR A 207 41.45 0.32 -10.69
C TYR A 207 40.62 0.33 -9.41
N ASN A 208 39.34 0.70 -9.51
CA ASN A 208 38.46 0.88 -8.36
C ASN A 208 38.20 -0.45 -7.64
N TYR A 209 37.97 -1.53 -8.39
CA TYR A 209 37.70 -2.85 -7.80
C TYR A 209 38.76 -3.28 -6.77
N PRO A 210 40.06 -3.39 -7.12
CA PRO A 210 41.08 -3.78 -6.14
C PRO A 210 41.37 -2.68 -5.11
N LEU A 211 41.26 -1.39 -5.46
CA LEU A 211 41.49 -0.29 -4.51
C LEU A 211 40.43 -0.22 -3.41
N SER A 212 39.16 -0.46 -3.76
CA SER A 212 38.03 -0.47 -2.83
C SER A 212 38.18 -1.53 -1.74
N GLY A 213 38.83 -2.66 -2.05
CA GLY A 213 39.15 -3.71 -1.07
C GLY A 213 40.05 -3.25 0.08
N PHE A 214 40.82 -2.16 -0.10
CA PHE A 214 41.61 -1.58 0.99
C PHE A 214 40.78 -0.86 2.05
N LEU A 215 39.55 -0.44 1.72
CA LEU A 215 38.65 0.18 2.70
C LEU A 215 38.32 -0.79 3.83
N GLU A 216 38.17 -2.07 3.52
CA GLU A 216 37.90 -3.13 4.49
C GLU A 216 39.06 -3.35 5.48
N LEU A 217 40.31 -3.01 5.11
CA LEU A 217 41.43 -3.12 6.06
C LEU A 217 41.27 -2.13 7.22
N ASN A 218 40.66 -0.98 6.99
CA ASN A 218 40.40 -0.03 8.07
C ASN A 218 39.30 -0.53 9.00
N ASP A 219 38.30 -1.24 8.47
CA ASP A 219 37.28 -1.90 9.29
C ASP A 219 37.91 -3.00 10.16
N THR A 220 38.77 -3.84 9.58
CA THR A 220 39.57 -4.82 10.34
C THR A 220 40.42 -4.13 11.42
N MET A 221 41.10 -3.02 11.10
CA MET A 221 41.86 -2.24 12.08
C MET A 221 40.97 -1.73 13.23
N ASN A 222 39.79 -1.18 12.92
CA ASN A 222 38.85 -0.71 13.93
C ASN A 222 38.36 -1.85 14.84
N THR A 223 38.11 -3.03 14.26
CA THR A 223 37.80 -4.25 15.02
C THR A 223 38.93 -4.62 15.97
N ILE A 224 40.19 -4.60 15.51
CA ILE A 224 41.37 -4.87 16.34
C ILE A 224 41.51 -3.87 17.48
N LYS A 225 41.31 -2.58 17.20
CA LYS A 225 41.32 -1.53 18.23
C LYS A 225 40.25 -1.77 19.28
N ALA A 226 39.02 -2.03 18.86
CA ALA A 226 37.91 -2.28 19.76
C ALA A 226 38.11 -3.56 20.59
N LEU A 227 38.67 -4.62 20.01
CA LEU A 227 39.07 -5.85 20.71
C LEU A 227 40.06 -5.55 21.84
N ASN A 228 41.04 -4.69 21.56
CA ASN A 228 42.09 -4.31 22.50
C ASN A 228 41.54 -3.39 23.61
N GLU A 229 40.79 -2.35 23.25
CA GLU A 229 40.20 -1.38 24.19
C GLU A 229 39.16 -2.00 25.13
N LEU A 230 38.34 -2.93 24.65
CA LEU A 230 37.32 -3.58 25.47
C LEU A 230 37.84 -4.77 26.27
N ASP A 231 39.10 -5.19 26.08
CA ASP A 231 39.71 -6.34 26.75
C ASP A 231 38.82 -7.60 26.66
N ILE A 232 38.34 -7.89 25.44
CA ILE A 232 37.30 -8.90 25.17
C ILE A 232 37.69 -10.28 25.71
N ALA A 233 38.97 -10.64 25.59
CA ALA A 233 39.51 -11.92 26.05
C ALA A 233 39.26 -12.19 27.54
N ASN A 234 39.31 -11.15 28.38
CA ASN A 234 39.05 -11.26 29.82
C ASN A 234 37.60 -10.95 30.17
N LYS A 235 36.97 -9.97 29.50
CA LYS A 235 35.61 -9.53 29.84
C LYS A 235 34.53 -10.53 29.46
N ILE A 236 34.57 -11.13 28.27
CA ILE A 236 33.52 -12.07 27.82
C ILE A 236 33.33 -13.22 28.82
N PRO A 237 34.38 -13.94 29.25
CA PRO A 237 34.20 -15.03 30.21
C PRO A 237 33.68 -14.57 31.57
N ASN A 238 34.12 -13.40 32.07
CA ASN A 238 33.64 -12.84 33.33
C ASN A 238 32.16 -12.45 33.24
N MET A 239 31.73 -11.87 32.12
CA MET A 239 30.32 -11.56 31.88
C MET A 239 29.49 -12.82 31.70
N LEU A 240 29.95 -13.83 30.96
CA LEU A 240 29.24 -15.12 30.85
C LEU A 240 28.98 -15.73 32.23
N GLN A 241 29.94 -15.65 33.15
CA GLN A 241 29.75 -16.07 34.54
C GLN A 241 28.74 -15.20 35.30
N LYS A 242 28.83 -13.87 35.16
CA LYS A 242 27.88 -12.91 35.78
C LYS A 242 26.46 -13.12 35.28
N PHE A 243 26.30 -13.37 34.00
CA PHE A 243 25.01 -13.61 33.35
C PHE A 243 24.47 -15.01 33.58
N LYS A 244 25.31 -16.02 33.88
CA LYS A 244 24.88 -17.43 33.92
C LYS A 244 23.56 -17.65 34.65
N THR A 245 23.39 -17.09 35.85
CA THR A 245 22.14 -17.23 36.63
C THR A 245 20.98 -16.38 36.08
N PRO A 246 21.10 -15.04 35.93
CA PRO A 246 20.02 -14.23 35.33
C PRO A 246 19.58 -14.73 33.95
N PHE A 247 20.54 -15.12 33.12
CA PHE A 247 20.34 -15.61 31.77
C PHE A 247 19.55 -16.92 31.78
N LEU A 248 19.96 -17.92 32.56
CA LEU A 248 19.21 -19.18 32.67
C LEU A 248 17.79 -18.96 33.22
N ASN A 249 17.61 -18.04 34.17
CA ASN A 249 16.30 -17.70 34.72
C ASN A 249 15.38 -17.06 33.67
N ILE A 250 15.87 -16.05 32.93
CA ILE A 250 15.10 -15.38 31.88
C ILE A 250 14.80 -16.36 30.74
N LEU A 251 15.78 -17.16 30.34
CA LEU A 251 15.58 -18.12 29.26
C LEU A 251 14.60 -19.24 29.63
N ALA A 252 14.49 -19.63 30.90
CA ALA A 252 13.48 -20.59 31.36
C ALA A 252 12.05 -20.06 31.18
N VAL A 253 11.84 -18.73 31.23
CA VAL A 253 10.54 -18.11 30.90
C VAL A 253 10.10 -18.44 29.48
N GLY A 254 11.05 -18.48 28.54
CA GLY A 254 10.80 -18.83 27.13
C GLY A 254 10.41 -20.29 26.92
N ASP A 255 10.92 -21.23 27.72
CA ASP A 255 10.68 -22.67 27.54
C ASP A 255 9.25 -23.09 27.89
N HIS A 256 8.66 -22.42 28.88
CA HIS A 256 7.29 -22.72 29.33
C HIS A 256 6.20 -22.03 28.49
N ARG A 257 6.55 -21.41 27.36
CA ARG A 257 5.60 -20.66 26.52
C ARG A 257 5.32 -21.40 25.20
N ASN A 258 4.04 -21.64 24.92
CA ASN A 258 3.62 -21.99 23.56
C ASN A 258 3.93 -20.81 22.63
N LYS A 259 4.41 -21.07 21.39
CA LYS A 259 4.62 -20.03 20.37
C LYS A 259 3.39 -19.11 20.34
N GLY A 260 3.55 -17.91 20.88
CA GLY A 260 2.48 -16.95 21.03
C GLY A 260 2.30 -16.18 19.72
N ASN A 261 1.09 -15.72 19.45
CA ASN A 261 0.86 -14.66 18.47
C ASN A 261 0.64 -13.33 19.20
N THR A 262 1.23 -13.13 20.39
CA THR A 262 0.89 -12.00 21.27
C THR A 262 1.29 -10.69 20.61
N GLY A 263 2.51 -10.61 20.06
CA GLY A 263 2.97 -9.44 19.30
C GLY A 263 2.07 -9.15 18.09
N LYS A 264 1.73 -10.18 17.29
CA LYS A 264 0.84 -10.05 16.13
C LYS A 264 -0.59 -9.62 16.47
N LEU A 265 -1.14 -10.16 17.56
CA LEU A 265 -2.46 -9.79 18.06
C LEU A 265 -2.47 -8.35 18.58
N LEU A 266 -1.43 -7.94 19.32
CA LEU A 266 -1.28 -6.57 19.78
C LEU A 266 -1.11 -5.59 18.61
N GLN A 267 -0.30 -5.94 17.60
CA GLN A 267 -0.14 -5.14 16.38
C GLN A 267 -1.48 -4.92 15.68
N SER A 268 -2.29 -5.98 15.58
CA SER A 268 -3.63 -5.91 15.00
C SER A 268 -4.56 -5.00 15.82
N ALA A 269 -4.48 -5.10 17.15
CA ALA A 269 -5.25 -4.24 18.06
C ALA A 269 -4.87 -2.77 17.93
N ILE A 270 -3.58 -2.43 18.00
CA ILE A 270 -3.07 -1.06 17.86
C ILE A 270 -3.42 -0.48 16.50
N THR A 271 -3.35 -1.29 15.44
CA THR A 271 -3.75 -0.86 14.10
C THR A 271 -5.23 -0.48 14.06
N LEU A 272 -6.10 -1.27 14.70
CA LEU A 272 -7.53 -0.94 14.83
C LEU A 272 -7.76 0.28 15.73
N PHE A 273 -6.95 0.47 16.78
CA PHE A 273 -7.00 1.64 17.65
C PHE A 273 -6.70 2.91 16.84
N LYS A 274 -5.58 2.93 16.09
CA LYS A 274 -5.19 4.04 15.20
C LYS A 274 -6.30 4.36 14.20
N LYS A 275 -6.81 3.34 13.50
CA LYS A 275 -7.88 3.52 12.51
C LYS A 275 -9.16 4.08 13.10
N THR A 276 -9.46 3.76 14.36
CA THR A 276 -10.69 4.23 15.00
C THR A 276 -10.51 5.64 15.57
N VAL A 277 -9.43 5.86 16.33
CA VAL A 277 -9.14 7.13 17.03
C VAL A 277 -8.81 8.26 16.05
N TYR A 278 -8.01 7.98 15.02
CA TYR A 278 -7.56 8.99 14.05
C TYR A 278 -8.41 9.04 12.78
N SER A 279 -9.56 8.35 12.73
CA SER A 279 -10.46 8.49 11.59
C SER A 279 -11.07 9.89 11.57
N ASN A 280 -10.70 10.68 10.56
CA ASN A 280 -11.43 11.90 10.20
C ASN A 280 -12.78 11.51 9.57
N SER A 281 -13.72 11.02 10.38
CA SER A 281 -15.06 10.76 9.90
C SER A 281 -15.82 12.10 9.82
N SER A 282 -15.78 12.73 8.65
CA SER A 282 -16.72 13.78 8.25
C SER A 282 -18.11 13.15 8.08
N THR A 283 -18.67 12.59 9.15
CA THR A 283 -19.88 11.79 9.07
C THR A 283 -21.08 12.72 9.12
N ARG A 284 -21.77 12.86 7.98
CA ARG A 284 -23.12 13.41 7.95
C ARG A 284 -23.96 12.63 8.96
N LEU A 285 -24.54 13.33 9.93
CA LEU A 285 -25.39 12.72 10.94
C LEU A 285 -26.74 12.35 10.30
N PHE A 286 -27.17 11.09 10.39
CA PHE A 286 -28.43 10.59 9.85
C PHE A 286 -29.38 10.12 10.97
N LEU A 287 -28.88 9.48 12.01
CA LEU A 287 -29.68 8.97 13.13
C LEU A 287 -29.67 9.91 14.32
N THR A 288 -28.65 10.77 14.45
CA THR A 288 -28.40 11.60 15.63
C THR A 288 -28.12 13.06 15.30
N ALA A 289 -28.61 13.54 14.15
CA ALA A 289 -28.46 14.94 13.73
C ALA A 289 -29.04 15.95 14.75
N GLY A 290 -30.03 15.54 15.57
CA GLY A 290 -30.53 16.34 16.68
C GLY A 290 -29.62 16.37 17.93
N PHE A 291 -28.57 15.55 17.99
CA PHE A 291 -27.63 15.43 19.12
C PHE A 291 -26.18 15.62 18.69
N PRO A 292 -25.81 16.77 18.09
CA PRO A 292 -24.47 16.98 17.57
C PRO A 292 -23.38 17.08 18.64
N GLU A 293 -23.75 17.41 19.89
CA GLU A 293 -22.85 17.46 21.05
C GLU A 293 -23.15 16.33 22.05
N SER A 294 -22.12 15.80 22.72
CA SER A 294 -22.22 14.64 23.62
C SER A 294 -23.19 14.82 24.80
N GLY A 295 -23.50 16.06 25.16
CA GLY A 295 -24.46 16.39 26.22
C GLY A 295 -25.91 16.56 25.77
N ASP A 296 -26.19 16.58 24.47
CA ASP A 296 -27.51 16.98 23.97
C ASP A 296 -28.61 15.98 24.30
N MET A 297 -28.32 14.67 24.30
CA MET A 297 -29.32 13.64 24.64
C MET A 297 -29.93 13.84 26.03
N LYS A 298 -29.12 14.28 27.00
CA LYS A 298 -29.58 14.53 28.39
C LYS A 298 -30.47 15.76 28.53
N ARG A 299 -30.52 16.64 27.53
CA ARG A 299 -31.32 17.87 27.57
C ARG A 299 -32.81 17.60 27.31
N VAL A 300 -33.16 16.50 26.66
CA VAL A 300 -34.52 16.21 26.18
C VAL A 300 -35.60 16.30 27.27
N ALA A 301 -35.34 15.77 28.47
CA ALA A 301 -36.31 15.87 29.58
C ALA A 301 -36.56 17.34 30.01
N LYS A 302 -35.50 18.16 30.02
CA LYS A 302 -35.60 19.59 30.31
C LYS A 302 -36.24 20.35 29.14
N ASP A 303 -35.99 19.93 27.91
CA ASP A 303 -36.55 20.53 26.70
C ASP A 303 -38.07 20.40 26.65
N LEU A 304 -38.63 19.22 26.97
CA LEU A 304 -40.07 18.99 27.05
C LEU A 304 -40.78 19.89 28.06
N THR A 305 -40.09 20.22 29.15
CA THR A 305 -40.64 21.03 30.25
C THR A 305 -40.28 22.51 30.15
N SER A 306 -39.49 22.89 29.14
CA SER A 306 -39.06 24.26 28.91
C SER A 306 -40.22 25.20 28.58
N ASP A 307 -40.09 26.47 28.98
CA ASP A 307 -41.10 27.49 28.70
C ASP A 307 -41.35 27.66 27.20
N TRP A 308 -40.29 27.55 26.40
CA TRP A 308 -40.40 27.62 24.94
C TRP A 308 -41.24 26.47 24.39
N PHE A 309 -40.96 25.22 24.77
CA PHE A 309 -41.72 24.06 24.28
C PHE A 309 -43.18 24.14 24.72
N LYS A 310 -43.43 24.48 25.98
CA LYS A 310 -44.78 24.67 26.52
C LYS A 310 -45.55 25.78 25.81
N LYS A 311 -44.89 26.88 25.46
CA LYS A 311 -45.53 28.03 24.81
C LYS A 311 -45.74 27.83 23.31
N LYS A 312 -44.73 27.29 22.60
CA LYS A 312 -44.70 27.25 21.13
C LYS A 312 -45.17 25.93 20.54
N VAL A 313 -44.98 24.82 21.26
CA VAL A 313 -45.32 23.47 20.78
C VAL A 313 -46.58 22.95 21.47
N SER A 314 -46.57 22.75 22.80
CA SER A 314 -47.76 22.21 23.49
C SER A 314 -48.86 23.24 23.77
N ARG A 315 -48.55 24.54 23.61
CA ARG A 315 -49.46 25.69 23.84
C ARG A 315 -50.22 25.59 25.18
N GLY A 316 -49.50 25.23 26.24
CA GLY A 316 -50.01 25.10 27.60
C GLY A 316 -50.67 23.75 27.92
N LYS A 317 -50.79 22.84 26.95
CA LYS A 317 -51.23 21.46 27.19
C LYS A 317 -50.13 20.66 27.89
N SER A 318 -50.56 19.67 28.67
CA SER A 318 -49.67 18.79 29.42
C SER A 318 -48.78 17.97 28.50
N THR A 319 -47.49 17.90 28.83
CA THR A 319 -46.47 17.08 28.16
C THR A 319 -46.28 15.72 28.83
N ALA A 320 -47.03 15.42 29.90
CA ALA A 320 -46.83 14.24 30.75
C ALA A 320 -46.90 12.90 30.00
N GLU A 321 -47.78 12.78 29.00
CA GLU A 321 -47.89 11.57 28.18
C GLU A 321 -46.61 11.33 27.35
N LEU A 322 -46.10 12.39 26.73
CA LEU A 322 -44.87 12.33 25.94
C LEU A 322 -43.63 12.12 26.82
N GLU A 323 -43.56 12.77 27.99
CA GLU A 323 -42.50 12.57 28.98
C GLU A 323 -42.46 11.11 29.44
N THR A 324 -43.62 10.51 29.72
CA THR A 324 -43.74 9.10 30.11
C THR A 324 -43.25 8.18 28.99
N ALA A 325 -43.63 8.46 27.73
CA ALA A 325 -43.22 7.68 26.58
C ALA A 325 -41.70 7.76 26.28
N LEU A 326 -41.03 8.86 26.65
CA LEU A 326 -39.59 9.08 26.47
C LEU A 326 -38.74 8.69 27.69
N LYS A 327 -39.34 8.18 28.77
CA LYS A 327 -38.59 7.67 29.93
C LYS A 327 -37.52 6.63 29.58
N PRO A 328 -37.76 5.63 28.70
CA PRO A 328 -36.71 4.69 28.29
C PRO A 328 -35.58 5.38 27.51
N PHE A 329 -35.90 6.38 26.68
CA PHE A 329 -34.89 7.19 26.00
C PHE A 329 -33.98 7.91 27.00
N ASN A 330 -34.52 8.45 28.10
CA ASN A 330 -33.71 9.09 29.14
C ASN A 330 -32.72 8.12 29.79
N GLN A 331 -33.12 6.86 30.02
CA GLN A 331 -32.20 5.82 30.50
C GLN A 331 -31.09 5.53 29.48
N PHE A 332 -31.41 5.55 28.18
CA PHE A 332 -30.41 5.43 27.13
C PHE A 332 -29.44 6.62 27.13
N ALA A 333 -29.94 7.85 27.26
CA ALA A 333 -29.11 9.06 27.35
C ALA A 333 -28.17 9.03 28.57
N GLU A 334 -28.61 8.50 29.70
CA GLU A 334 -27.78 8.28 30.89
C GLU A 334 -26.66 7.26 30.63
N SER A 335 -27.01 6.11 30.04
CA SER A 335 -26.05 5.07 29.67
C SER A 335 -25.00 5.60 28.68
N MET A 336 -25.41 6.38 27.69
CA MET A 336 -24.52 6.96 26.68
C MET A 336 -23.51 7.94 27.30
N ALA A 337 -23.86 8.66 28.36
CA ALA A 337 -22.91 9.52 29.07
C ALA A 337 -21.73 8.73 29.67
N HIS A 338 -21.97 7.49 30.12
CA HIS A 338 -20.90 6.61 30.56
C HIS A 338 -20.02 6.14 29.39
N VAL A 339 -20.62 5.85 28.24
CA VAL A 339 -19.87 5.50 27.01
C VAL A 339 -18.99 6.65 26.56
N PHE A 340 -19.50 7.88 26.53
CA PHE A 340 -18.72 9.07 26.18
C PHE A 340 -17.51 9.25 27.11
N LYS A 341 -17.70 9.08 28.41
CA LYS A 341 -16.60 9.18 29.39
C LYS A 341 -15.52 8.12 29.12
N SER A 342 -15.91 6.85 28.96
CA SER A 342 -14.96 5.77 28.68
C SER A 342 -14.27 5.93 27.31
N TRP A 343 -14.97 6.46 26.31
CA TRP A 343 -14.38 6.74 24.99
C TRP A 343 -13.32 7.83 25.07
N ASN A 344 -13.61 8.95 25.74
CA ASN A 344 -12.63 10.03 25.87
C ASN A 344 -11.39 9.55 26.64
N ASN A 345 -11.55 8.84 27.77
CA ASN A 345 -10.42 8.28 28.50
C ASN A 345 -9.55 7.38 27.61
N PHE A 346 -10.15 6.41 26.91
CA PHE A 346 -9.42 5.52 26.01
C PHE A 346 -8.73 6.28 24.87
N ARG A 347 -9.43 7.23 24.23
CA ARG A 347 -8.90 8.00 23.11
C ARG A 347 -7.72 8.85 23.54
N ASP A 348 -7.85 9.59 24.64
CA ASP A 348 -6.86 10.56 25.09
C ASP A 348 -5.59 9.85 25.59
N ASP A 349 -5.72 8.73 26.31
CA ASP A 349 -4.59 7.88 26.71
C ASP A 349 -3.89 7.28 25.48
N PHE A 350 -4.66 6.73 24.53
CA PHE A 350 -4.09 6.18 23.31
C PHE A 350 -3.35 7.23 22.46
N GLN A 351 -3.88 8.45 22.36
CA GLN A 351 -3.22 9.54 21.64
C GLN A 351 -1.90 9.94 22.29
N THR A 352 -1.86 9.96 23.63
CA THR A 352 -0.65 10.27 24.40
C THR A 352 0.41 9.18 24.22
N ASP A 353 0.00 7.92 24.26
CA ASP A 353 0.91 6.77 24.31
C ASP A 353 1.20 6.13 22.94
N SER A 354 0.58 6.63 21.85
CA SER A 354 0.59 5.95 20.55
C SER A 354 1.99 5.68 19.99
N ALA A 355 2.98 6.51 20.30
CA ALA A 355 4.36 6.31 19.84
C ALA A 355 5.03 5.15 20.57
N LEU A 356 4.86 5.09 21.89
CA LEU A 356 5.38 4.01 22.73
C LEU A 356 4.69 2.68 22.40
N LEU A 357 3.36 2.68 22.34
CA LEU A 357 2.61 1.46 22.02
C LEU A 357 3.01 0.85 20.67
N ALA A 358 3.46 1.67 19.72
CA ALA A 358 3.86 1.19 18.40
C ALA A 358 5.15 0.35 18.39
N THR A 359 5.99 0.40 19.42
CA THR A 359 7.25 -0.36 19.50
C THR A 359 7.07 -1.74 20.15
N ILE A 360 6.06 -1.89 21.01
CA ILE A 360 5.85 -3.09 21.84
C ILE A 360 5.49 -4.35 21.02
N PRO A 361 4.71 -4.28 19.92
CA PRO A 361 4.40 -5.48 19.14
C PRO A 361 5.62 -6.20 18.57
N ASP A 362 6.59 -5.45 18.04
CA ASP A 362 7.82 -6.01 17.50
C ASP A 362 8.68 -6.62 18.60
N LEU A 363 8.74 -5.97 19.77
CA LEU A 363 9.37 -6.50 20.98
C LEU A 363 8.77 -7.86 21.37
N LEU A 364 7.43 -7.93 21.46
CA LEU A 364 6.72 -9.16 21.80
C LEU A 364 6.85 -10.24 20.74
N SER A 365 6.91 -9.87 19.45
CA SER A 365 7.13 -10.82 18.37
C SER A 365 8.52 -11.44 18.43
N GLN A 366 9.56 -10.67 18.76
CA GLN A 366 10.90 -11.20 18.96
C GLN A 366 10.99 -12.13 20.19
N ILE A 367 10.21 -11.85 21.24
CA ILE A 367 10.06 -12.78 22.38
C ILE A 367 9.29 -14.05 21.95
N ASP A 368 8.25 -13.91 21.13
CA ASP A 368 7.42 -15.03 20.65
C ASP A 368 8.21 -15.98 19.71
N ASP A 369 9.19 -15.47 18.95
CA ASP A 369 9.96 -16.21 17.93
C ASP A 369 11.25 -16.87 18.45
N TYR A 370 11.53 -16.78 19.76
CA TYR A 370 12.76 -17.32 20.36
C TYR A 370 12.89 -18.86 20.24
N ASP A 371 14.11 -19.33 19.95
CA ASP A 371 14.42 -20.76 19.76
C ASP A 371 14.52 -21.53 21.09
N ARG A 372 13.73 -22.60 21.20
CA ARG A 372 13.52 -23.39 22.43
C ARG A 372 14.32 -24.69 22.47
N ASN A 373 14.86 -25.14 21.33
CA ASN A 373 15.40 -26.49 21.20
C ASN A 373 16.88 -26.62 21.60
N VAL A 374 17.37 -25.71 22.44
CA VAL A 374 18.79 -25.63 22.79
C VAL A 374 18.95 -25.93 24.27
N ASP A 375 19.83 -26.88 24.61
CA ASP A 375 20.34 -27.01 25.97
C ASP A 375 21.22 -25.78 26.27
N LYS A 376 20.60 -24.73 26.81
CA LYS A 376 21.19 -23.40 27.00
C LYS A 376 22.37 -23.43 27.97
N LYS A 377 22.26 -24.24 29.03
CA LYS A 377 23.34 -24.38 30.01
C LYS A 377 24.56 -25.01 29.35
N LYS A 378 24.35 -26.13 28.65
CA LYS A 378 25.42 -26.80 27.90
C LYS A 378 25.98 -25.92 26.79
N PHE A 379 25.14 -25.16 26.09
CA PHE A 379 25.58 -24.21 25.08
C PHE A 379 26.51 -23.14 25.68
N LEU A 380 26.11 -22.49 26.79
CA LEU A 380 26.93 -21.47 27.44
C LEU A 380 28.26 -22.05 27.98
N GLU A 381 28.22 -23.25 28.56
CA GLU A 381 29.43 -23.93 29.08
C GLU A 381 30.39 -24.30 27.95
N ASN A 382 29.87 -24.84 26.84
CA ASN A 382 30.65 -25.12 25.64
C ASN A 382 31.19 -23.84 25.00
N PHE A 383 30.36 -22.79 24.90
CA PHE A 383 30.75 -21.50 24.35
C PHE A 383 31.89 -20.88 25.16
N GLU A 384 31.78 -20.85 26.49
CA GLU A 384 32.85 -20.35 27.37
C GLU A 384 34.13 -21.19 27.21
N ALA A 385 34.02 -22.52 27.15
CA ALA A 385 35.18 -23.40 27.01
C ALA A 385 35.91 -23.22 25.67
N THR A 386 35.17 -23.17 24.56
CA THR A 386 35.72 -22.92 23.21
C THR A 386 36.34 -21.53 23.15
N PHE A 387 35.62 -20.50 23.63
CA PHE A 387 36.14 -19.14 23.68
C PHE A 387 37.47 -19.07 24.44
N ARG A 388 37.52 -19.60 25.67
CA ARG A 388 38.75 -19.63 26.49
C ARG A 388 39.88 -20.42 25.84
N THR A 389 39.58 -21.44 25.05
CA THR A 389 40.59 -22.26 24.37
C THR A 389 41.19 -21.50 23.19
N CYS A 390 40.36 -20.93 22.33
CA CYS A 390 40.81 -20.23 21.13
C CYS A 390 41.46 -18.88 21.43
N PHE A 391 40.91 -18.10 22.37
CA PHE A 391 41.46 -16.79 22.73
C PHE A 391 42.77 -16.84 23.53
N LYS A 392 43.29 -18.03 23.89
CA LYS A 392 44.69 -18.15 24.38
C LYS A 392 45.72 -17.74 23.33
N ASN A 393 45.37 -17.85 22.06
CA ASN A 393 46.23 -17.43 20.95
C ASN A 393 46.20 -15.91 20.76
N TYR A 394 45.11 -15.25 21.17
CA TYR A 394 44.95 -13.80 21.07
C TYR A 394 45.80 -13.08 22.12
N LYS A 395 46.56 -12.06 21.68
CA LYS A 395 47.39 -11.22 22.55
C LYS A 395 46.85 -9.81 22.55
N ASN A 396 46.50 -9.31 23.73
CA ASN A 396 46.02 -7.93 23.92
C ASN A 396 47.20 -6.92 23.87
N ALA A 397 47.81 -6.78 22.69
CA ALA A 397 49.02 -6.00 22.46
C ALA A 397 48.99 -5.31 21.09
N LEU A 398 48.24 -4.22 20.98
CA LEU A 398 48.31 -3.33 19.82
C LEU A 398 49.51 -2.36 19.96
N ASP A 399 50.51 -2.50 19.09
CA ASP A 399 51.62 -1.55 18.99
C ASP A 399 51.12 -0.21 18.41
N GLN A 400 51.11 0.83 19.25
CA GLN A 400 50.64 2.18 18.87
C GLN A 400 51.45 2.79 17.70
N GLY A 401 52.73 2.41 17.56
CA GLY A 401 53.58 2.84 16.46
C GLY A 401 53.15 2.22 15.13
N GLU A 402 52.85 0.92 15.10
CA GLU A 402 52.31 0.24 13.92
C GLU A 402 50.90 0.73 13.58
N GLU A 403 50.05 0.98 14.58
CA GLU A 403 48.73 1.58 14.38
C GLU A 403 48.84 2.97 13.72
N THR A 404 49.66 3.85 14.28
CA THR A 404 49.87 5.21 13.76
C THR A 404 50.39 5.16 12.32
N LYS A 405 51.32 4.24 12.04
CA LYS A 405 51.86 4.02 10.70
C LYS A 405 50.77 3.55 9.72
N PHE A 406 49.94 2.59 10.12
CA PHE A 406 48.83 2.11 9.30
C PHE A 406 47.83 3.23 9.00
N LEU A 407 47.35 3.95 10.03
CA LEU A 407 46.35 5.01 9.86
C LEU A 407 46.84 6.15 8.96
N LYS A 408 48.12 6.53 9.10
CA LYS A 408 48.75 7.50 8.20
C LYS A 408 48.73 7.01 6.75
N ASN A 409 49.17 5.78 6.49
CA ASN A 409 49.19 5.23 5.14
C ASN A 409 47.78 4.99 4.58
N PHE A 410 46.82 4.59 5.42
CA PHE A 410 45.43 4.43 5.04
C PHE A 410 44.84 5.74 4.55
N SER A 411 45.09 6.86 5.25
CA SER A 411 44.59 8.17 4.83
C SER A 411 45.05 8.56 3.41
N ALA A 412 46.29 8.24 3.05
CA ALA A 412 46.83 8.49 1.71
C ALA A 412 46.17 7.61 0.65
N VAL A 413 46.04 6.30 0.90
CA VAL A 413 45.37 5.36 -0.02
C VAL A 413 43.88 5.68 -0.15
N TYR A 414 43.21 6.02 0.94
CA TYR A 414 41.80 6.42 0.96
C TYR A 414 41.53 7.60 0.02
N LEU A 415 42.37 8.64 0.06
CA LEU A 415 42.25 9.78 -0.86
C LEU A 415 42.36 9.33 -2.32
N LEU A 416 43.25 8.38 -2.63
CA LEU A 416 43.37 7.81 -3.97
C LEU A 416 42.08 7.08 -4.36
N VAL A 417 41.56 6.17 -3.52
CA VAL A 417 40.30 5.44 -3.79
C VAL A 417 39.16 6.42 -4.07
N ARG A 418 38.99 7.45 -3.23
CA ARG A 418 37.95 8.46 -3.40
C ARG A 418 38.11 9.27 -4.70
N SER A 419 39.35 9.59 -5.07
CA SER A 419 39.62 10.29 -6.33
C SER A 419 39.27 9.44 -7.56
N VAL A 420 39.58 8.14 -7.55
CA VAL A 420 39.19 7.20 -8.63
C VAL A 420 37.67 7.11 -8.74
N GLN A 421 36.98 6.94 -7.62
CA GLN A 421 35.50 6.88 -7.58
C GLN A 421 34.85 8.18 -8.10
N ALA A 422 35.43 9.34 -7.79
CA ALA A 422 34.93 10.62 -8.28
C ALA A 422 35.10 10.76 -9.82
N VAL A 423 36.21 10.27 -10.36
CA VAL A 423 36.44 10.25 -11.82
C VAL A 423 35.51 9.25 -12.51
N GLU A 424 35.28 8.08 -11.91
CA GLU A 424 34.33 7.07 -12.41
C GLU A 424 32.90 7.59 -12.44
N GLN A 425 32.45 8.23 -11.35
CA GLN A 425 31.14 8.86 -11.31
C GLN A 425 31.00 9.94 -12.39
N TRP A 426 32.01 10.82 -12.53
CA TRP A 426 32.02 11.84 -13.58
C TRP A 426 31.92 11.22 -14.98
N ALA A 427 32.69 10.17 -15.26
CA ALA A 427 32.71 9.53 -16.57
C ALA A 427 31.38 8.82 -16.89
N SER A 428 30.74 8.20 -15.88
CA SER A 428 29.40 7.61 -15.99
C SER A 428 28.35 8.67 -16.30
N GLU A 429 28.36 9.79 -15.57
CA GLU A 429 27.45 10.91 -15.81
C GLU A 429 27.59 11.44 -17.24
N ILE A 430 28.81 11.70 -17.73
CA ILE A 430 29.02 12.13 -19.11
C ILE A 430 28.50 11.11 -20.12
N SER A 431 28.76 9.82 -19.90
CA SER A 431 28.34 8.75 -20.82
C SER A 431 26.81 8.69 -20.96
N THR A 432 26.08 8.97 -19.88
CA THR A 432 24.60 8.99 -19.91
C THR A 432 24.00 10.27 -20.50
N MET A 433 24.75 11.39 -20.51
CA MET A 433 24.29 12.66 -21.08
C MET A 433 24.55 12.79 -22.58
N PHE A 434 25.43 11.97 -23.15
CA PHE A 434 25.88 12.11 -24.54
C PHE A 434 24.92 11.44 -25.52
N ASP A 435 24.35 12.22 -26.43
CA ASP A 435 23.61 11.76 -27.61
C ASP A 435 24.33 12.22 -28.88
N GLU A 436 24.89 11.26 -29.63
CA GLU A 436 25.65 11.51 -30.85
C GLU A 436 24.85 12.26 -31.92
N LYS A 437 23.57 11.88 -32.11
CA LYS A 437 22.69 12.52 -33.12
C LYS A 437 22.35 13.94 -32.72
N ALA A 438 22.04 14.16 -31.44
CA ALA A 438 21.76 15.50 -30.94
C ALA A 438 22.96 16.44 -31.10
N MET A 439 24.18 15.93 -30.83
CA MET A 439 25.42 16.69 -31.00
C MET A 439 25.77 16.95 -32.47
N ASP A 440 25.48 16.02 -33.38
CA ASP A 440 25.70 16.23 -34.81
C ASP A 440 24.87 17.40 -35.35
N VAL A 441 23.57 17.44 -35.00
CA VAL A 441 22.69 18.56 -35.34
C VAL A 441 23.22 19.88 -34.79
N TYR A 442 23.65 19.89 -33.53
CA TYR A 442 24.25 21.07 -32.89
C TYR A 442 25.46 21.60 -33.67
N PHE A 443 26.42 20.72 -33.99
CA PHE A 443 27.63 21.12 -34.70
C PHE A 443 27.36 21.56 -36.16
N GLU A 444 26.40 20.93 -36.86
CA GLU A 444 26.02 21.34 -38.22
C GLU A 444 25.37 22.73 -38.27
N GLU A 445 24.54 23.07 -37.30
CA GLU A 445 23.95 24.41 -37.17
C GLU A 445 25.02 25.44 -36.76
N LEU A 446 25.93 25.07 -35.84
CA LEU A 446 27.03 25.92 -35.38
C LEU A 446 27.96 26.34 -36.53
N GLU A 447 28.26 25.43 -37.46
CA GLU A 447 29.09 25.74 -38.64
C GLU A 447 28.50 26.86 -39.51
N LYS A 448 27.17 26.95 -39.60
CA LYS A 448 26.43 27.91 -40.46
C LYS A 448 26.38 29.33 -39.90
N LEU A 449 26.70 29.53 -38.62
CA LEU A 449 26.58 30.84 -37.96
C LEU A 449 27.58 31.88 -38.51
N THR A 450 27.19 33.16 -38.44
CA THR A 450 28.05 34.28 -38.89
C THR A 450 28.73 34.98 -37.70
N PRO A 451 29.88 35.67 -37.90
CA PRO A 451 30.67 36.22 -36.77
C PRO A 451 30.08 37.44 -36.02
N SER A 452 28.83 37.84 -36.28
CA SER A 452 28.17 38.97 -35.60
C SER A 452 27.12 38.49 -34.61
N ASN A 453 26.96 39.09 -33.43
CA ASN A 453 26.00 38.65 -32.40
C ASN A 453 26.12 37.16 -32.03
N ILE A 454 27.36 36.67 -31.95
CA ILE A 454 27.69 35.23 -31.82
C ILE A 454 26.94 34.58 -30.65
N LYS A 455 27.01 35.17 -29.46
CA LYS A 455 26.37 34.63 -28.26
C LYS A 455 24.87 34.39 -28.46
N GLU A 456 24.15 35.39 -28.98
CA GLU A 456 22.70 35.30 -29.20
C GLU A 456 22.34 34.28 -30.30
N GLN A 457 23.22 34.08 -31.29
CA GLN A 457 23.02 33.04 -32.31
C GLN A 457 23.27 31.63 -31.74
N VAL A 458 24.32 31.45 -30.94
CA VAL A 458 24.70 30.15 -30.36
C VAL A 458 23.65 29.66 -29.36
N GLU A 459 23.09 30.55 -28.53
CA GLU A 459 22.02 30.21 -27.56
C GLU A 459 20.71 29.74 -28.23
N LYS A 460 20.53 29.99 -29.54
CA LYS A 460 19.34 29.59 -30.31
C LYS A 460 19.54 28.29 -31.11
N ILE A 461 20.73 27.70 -31.10
CA ILE A 461 21.02 26.44 -31.82
C ILE A 461 20.24 25.29 -31.18
N THR A 462 19.73 24.38 -32.00
CA THR A 462 19.08 23.14 -31.55
C THR A 462 20.05 22.31 -30.68
N ASN A 463 19.60 21.84 -29.51
CA ASN A 463 20.39 21.09 -28.52
C ASN A 463 21.54 21.87 -27.82
N PHE A 464 21.53 23.21 -27.87
CA PHE A 464 22.50 24.04 -27.16
C PHE A 464 22.54 23.74 -25.65
N ASP A 465 21.39 23.59 -25.00
CA ASP A 465 21.34 23.30 -23.56
C ASP A 465 22.04 21.98 -23.20
N ASP A 466 21.91 20.96 -24.04
CA ASP A 466 22.54 19.66 -23.80
C ASP A 466 24.05 19.72 -24.04
N PHE A 467 24.48 20.43 -25.08
CA PHE A 467 25.90 20.72 -25.29
C PHE A 467 26.48 21.49 -24.09
N LEU A 468 25.77 22.53 -23.61
CA LEU A 468 26.21 23.35 -22.49
C LEU A 468 26.30 22.53 -21.20
N LYS A 469 25.35 21.62 -20.94
CA LYS A 469 25.42 20.67 -19.80
C LYS A 469 26.68 19.81 -19.86
N ILE A 470 26.99 19.22 -21.02
CA ILE A 470 28.19 18.40 -21.21
C ILE A 470 29.45 19.24 -20.97
N ILE A 471 29.57 20.38 -21.63
CA ILE A 471 30.71 21.29 -21.50
C ILE A 471 30.94 21.71 -20.04
N ASN A 472 29.87 22.08 -19.34
CA ASN A 472 29.94 22.46 -17.93
C ASN A 472 30.46 21.32 -17.05
N LYS A 473 30.10 20.06 -17.34
CA LYS A 473 30.63 18.90 -16.61
C LYS A 473 32.11 18.66 -16.89
N PHE A 474 32.59 18.92 -18.11
CA PHE A 474 34.01 18.82 -18.45
C PHE A 474 34.88 19.86 -17.72
N THR A 475 34.32 21.00 -17.29
CA THR A 475 35.09 22.01 -16.52
C THR A 475 35.64 21.46 -15.20
N MET A 476 35.00 20.43 -14.64
CA MET A 476 35.44 19.78 -13.41
C MET A 476 36.57 18.78 -13.62
N LEU A 477 36.77 18.29 -14.85
CA LEU A 477 37.68 17.18 -15.14
C LEU A 477 39.12 17.48 -14.71
N LYS A 478 39.65 18.68 -15.03
CA LYS A 478 41.02 19.04 -14.67
C LYS A 478 41.23 19.03 -13.16
N SER A 479 40.22 19.48 -12.39
CA SER A 479 40.26 19.43 -10.93
C SER A 479 40.29 17.98 -10.42
N LEU A 480 39.43 17.11 -10.96
CA LEU A 480 39.40 15.70 -10.60
C LEU A 480 40.73 14.99 -10.92
N GLN A 481 41.29 15.24 -12.10
CA GLN A 481 42.61 14.72 -12.50
C GLN A 481 43.72 15.21 -11.56
N THR A 482 43.71 16.49 -11.20
CA THR A 482 44.72 17.06 -10.28
C THR A 482 44.62 16.45 -8.89
N GLN A 483 43.39 16.25 -8.39
CA GLN A 483 43.15 15.58 -7.11
C GLN A 483 43.65 14.14 -7.14
N TYR A 484 43.36 13.41 -8.22
CA TYR A 484 43.85 12.06 -8.44
C TYR A 484 45.38 12.00 -8.46
N GLU A 485 46.05 12.83 -9.25
CA GLU A 485 47.52 12.86 -9.35
C GLU A 485 48.18 13.19 -8.00
N SER A 486 47.61 14.13 -7.25
CA SER A 486 48.09 14.48 -5.91
C SER A 486 47.91 13.33 -4.93
N ALA A 487 46.76 12.64 -4.98
CA ALA A 487 46.48 11.48 -4.15
C ALA A 487 47.43 10.31 -4.51
N TYR A 488 47.65 10.07 -5.80
CA TYR A 488 48.59 9.05 -6.29
C TYR A 488 50.01 9.29 -5.75
N LYS A 489 50.54 10.51 -5.91
CA LYS A 489 51.88 10.88 -5.40
C LYS A 489 52.03 10.70 -3.90
N THR A 490 50.97 10.94 -3.13
CA THR A 490 50.98 10.77 -1.68
C THR A 490 50.89 9.29 -1.28
N SER A 491 50.18 8.48 -2.07
CA SER A 491 49.89 7.08 -1.77
C SER A 491 50.92 6.08 -2.33
N ASN A 492 51.71 6.44 -3.35
CA ASN A 492 52.55 5.50 -4.10
C ASN A 492 53.61 4.76 -3.27
N SER A 493 54.06 5.36 -2.16
CA SER A 493 54.99 4.76 -1.20
C SER A 493 54.30 4.32 0.11
N SER A 494 52.98 4.48 0.21
CA SER A 494 52.20 4.16 1.40
C SER A 494 51.84 2.68 1.42
N GLU A 495 52.72 1.88 2.00
CA GLU A 495 52.45 0.47 2.28
C GLU A 495 51.33 0.32 3.32
N LEU A 496 50.19 -0.17 2.87
CA LEU A 496 49.04 -0.54 3.69
C LEU A 496 49.05 -2.07 3.82
N SER A 497 49.42 -2.54 5.00
CA SER A 497 49.38 -3.94 5.37
C SER A 497 49.07 -4.08 6.84
N LEU A 498 48.23 -5.06 7.18
CA LEU A 498 47.95 -5.44 8.56
C LEU A 498 48.72 -6.68 9.00
N SER A 499 49.60 -7.22 8.15
CA SER A 499 50.28 -8.51 8.38
C SER A 499 50.87 -8.62 9.78
N LYS A 500 51.74 -7.67 10.15
CA LYS A 500 52.38 -7.64 11.47
C LYS A 500 51.38 -7.49 12.61
N ILE A 501 50.41 -6.58 12.51
CA ILE A 501 49.40 -6.34 13.55
C ILE A 501 48.54 -7.57 13.78
N ILE A 502 48.07 -8.22 12.71
CA ILE A 502 47.26 -9.43 12.77
C ILE A 502 48.05 -10.61 13.35
N THR A 503 49.32 -10.77 12.95
CA THR A 503 50.20 -11.82 13.46
C THR A 503 50.58 -11.60 14.92
N ASP A 504 50.97 -10.39 15.30
CA ASP A 504 51.37 -10.05 16.67
C ASP A 504 50.19 -10.20 17.64
N ALA A 505 48.97 -9.85 17.22
CA ALA A 505 47.73 -10.06 17.96
C ALA A 505 47.27 -11.54 18.01
N GLY A 506 47.84 -12.42 17.18
CA GLY A 506 47.48 -13.84 17.14
C GLY A 506 46.08 -14.13 16.55
N LEU A 507 45.56 -13.24 15.70
CA LEU A 507 44.19 -13.35 15.17
C LEU A 507 44.02 -14.45 14.13
N VAL A 508 45.07 -14.77 13.35
CA VAL A 508 45.05 -15.89 12.39
C VAL A 508 44.75 -17.22 13.09
N ASP A 509 45.47 -17.50 14.17
CA ASP A 509 45.32 -18.74 14.93
C ASP A 509 44.02 -18.74 15.76
N THR A 510 43.59 -17.57 16.23
CA THR A 510 42.34 -17.41 16.97
C THR A 510 41.13 -17.69 16.07
N SER A 511 41.03 -17.02 14.91
CA SER A 511 39.92 -17.18 13.96
C SER A 511 39.81 -18.62 13.44
N LYS A 512 40.93 -19.24 13.03
CA LYS A 512 40.95 -20.66 12.61
C LYS A 512 40.49 -21.62 13.70
N CYS A 513 40.82 -21.34 14.96
CA CYS A 513 40.36 -22.14 16.08
C CYS A 513 38.84 -22.02 16.27
N LEU A 514 38.29 -20.81 16.20
CA LEU A 514 36.85 -20.57 16.32
C LEU A 514 36.05 -21.26 15.21
N GLU A 515 36.52 -21.18 13.97
CA GLU A 515 35.90 -21.85 12.81
C GLU A 515 35.92 -23.38 12.99
N LYS A 516 37.08 -23.94 13.36
CA LYS A 516 37.25 -25.38 13.58
C LYS A 516 36.33 -25.93 14.68
N ASP A 517 36.28 -25.24 15.81
CA ASP A 517 35.47 -25.66 16.96
C ASP A 517 34.00 -25.22 16.85
N LYS A 518 33.62 -24.58 15.74
CA LYS A 518 32.25 -24.14 15.43
C LYS A 518 31.64 -23.31 16.56
N LEU A 519 32.38 -22.32 17.05
CA LEU A 519 31.80 -21.30 17.93
C LEU A 519 30.64 -20.62 17.17
N ASP A 520 29.54 -20.33 17.86
CA ASP A 520 28.34 -19.75 17.24
C ASP A 520 27.95 -18.44 17.96
N SER A 521 28.63 -17.34 17.62
CA SER A 521 28.34 -16.01 18.20
C SER A 521 26.96 -15.49 17.81
N SER A 522 26.44 -15.89 16.65
CA SER A 522 25.08 -15.55 16.20
C SER A 522 24.02 -16.12 17.15
N LYS A 523 24.21 -17.35 17.60
CA LYS A 523 23.32 -17.98 18.58
C LYS A 523 23.42 -17.33 19.95
N LEU A 524 24.61 -16.94 20.41
CA LEU A 524 24.75 -16.16 21.64
C LEU A 524 24.03 -14.81 21.53
N LEU A 525 24.16 -14.11 20.40
CA LEU A 525 23.46 -12.84 20.17
C LEU A 525 21.95 -12.97 20.32
N LYS A 526 21.35 -13.99 19.71
CA LYS A 526 19.90 -14.24 19.80
C LYS A 526 19.43 -14.41 21.24
N MET A 527 20.24 -15.07 22.07
CA MET A 527 19.93 -15.26 23.49
C MET A 527 20.07 -13.94 24.29
N LEU A 528 21.09 -13.14 24.01
CA LEU A 528 21.28 -11.82 24.62
C LEU A 528 20.15 -10.85 24.24
N GLN A 529 19.77 -10.82 22.97
CA GLN A 529 18.65 -10.03 22.47
C GLN A 529 17.33 -10.45 23.12
N PHE A 530 17.08 -11.75 23.26
CA PHE A 530 15.90 -12.24 23.98
C PHE A 530 15.85 -11.72 25.43
N MET A 531 16.98 -11.73 26.14
CA MET A 531 17.05 -11.12 27.47
C MET A 531 16.76 -9.62 27.43
N GLN A 532 17.34 -8.90 26.48
CA GLN A 532 17.14 -7.46 26.35
C GLN A 532 15.65 -7.16 26.15
N HIS A 533 14.98 -7.93 25.29
CA HIS A 533 13.56 -7.76 25.03
C HIS A 533 12.69 -8.08 26.25
N MET A 534 13.04 -9.12 27.00
CA MET A 534 12.35 -9.46 28.25
C MET A 534 12.48 -8.36 29.30
N MET A 535 13.67 -7.73 29.41
CA MET A 535 13.91 -6.63 30.34
C MET A 535 13.21 -5.34 29.91
N GLN A 536 13.16 -5.04 28.61
CA GLN A 536 12.47 -3.87 28.08
C GLN A 536 10.95 -3.95 28.27
N LEU A 537 10.37 -5.16 28.20
CA LEU A 537 8.94 -5.35 28.41
C LEU A 537 8.48 -4.79 29.77
N ASP A 538 9.30 -4.87 30.81
CA ASP A 538 8.98 -4.37 32.15
C ASP A 538 8.77 -2.84 32.18
N ILE A 539 9.54 -2.11 31.36
CA ILE A 539 9.49 -0.65 31.27
C ILE A 539 8.16 -0.21 30.64
N ASP A 540 7.78 -0.85 29.53
CA ASP A 540 6.68 -0.41 28.68
C ASP A 540 5.31 -1.01 29.09
N TYR A 541 5.33 -2.02 29.98
CA TYR A 541 4.14 -2.81 30.32
C TYR A 541 3.02 -1.99 30.96
N SER A 542 3.36 -1.09 31.89
CA SER A 542 2.38 -0.33 32.66
C SER A 542 1.49 0.54 31.76
N THR A 543 2.10 1.23 30.79
CA THR A 543 1.42 2.05 29.80
C THR A 543 0.54 1.21 28.87
N LEU A 544 1.06 0.07 28.39
CA LEU A 544 0.28 -0.86 27.58
C LEU A 544 -0.96 -1.37 28.33
N LYS A 545 -0.78 -1.77 29.59
CA LYS A 545 -1.87 -2.28 30.42
C LYS A 545 -2.95 -1.22 30.64
N ALA A 546 -2.57 0.01 31.00
CA ALA A 546 -3.51 1.11 31.19
C ALA A 546 -4.37 1.36 29.94
N ASN A 547 -3.75 1.35 28.75
CA ASN A 547 -4.48 1.51 27.49
C ASN A 547 -5.46 0.36 27.22
N LEU A 548 -5.06 -0.89 27.46
CA LEU A 548 -5.91 -2.06 27.29
C LEU A 548 -7.08 -2.09 28.31
N ASP A 549 -6.84 -1.65 29.53
CA ASP A 549 -7.86 -1.56 30.58
C ASP A 549 -8.93 -0.50 30.25
N ASN A 550 -8.50 0.67 29.77
CA ASN A 550 -9.42 1.71 29.30
C ASN A 550 -10.24 1.23 28.10
N PHE A 551 -9.61 0.51 27.16
CA PHE A 551 -10.33 -0.11 26.05
C PHE A 551 -11.37 -1.14 26.54
N PHE A 552 -11.00 -1.98 27.53
CA PHE A 552 -11.92 -2.95 28.11
C PHE A 552 -13.12 -2.28 28.76
N GLU A 553 -12.91 -1.21 29.54
CA GLU A 553 -14.01 -0.45 30.15
C GLU A 553 -14.91 0.21 29.09
N LEU A 554 -14.34 0.79 28.03
CA LEU A 554 -15.12 1.27 26.87
C LEU A 554 -15.99 0.16 26.28
N LYS A 555 -15.40 -1.00 25.96
CA LYS A 555 -16.12 -2.14 25.37
C LYS A 555 -17.27 -2.58 26.28
N LYS A 556 -17.02 -2.68 27.59
CA LYS A 556 -18.03 -3.05 28.59
C LYS A 556 -19.18 -2.05 28.61
N LYS A 557 -18.91 -0.74 28.73
CA LYS A 557 -19.96 0.30 28.74
C LYS A 557 -20.76 0.35 27.44
N MET A 558 -20.12 0.09 26.31
CA MET A 558 -20.78 -0.02 25.02
C MET A 558 -21.76 -1.20 24.99
N LEU A 559 -21.33 -2.40 25.38
CA LEU A 559 -22.17 -3.59 25.39
C LEU A 559 -23.32 -3.50 26.41
N GLU A 560 -23.07 -2.92 27.59
CA GLU A 560 -24.10 -2.60 28.58
C GLU A 560 -25.19 -1.70 27.97
N THR A 561 -24.79 -0.65 27.25
CA THR A 561 -25.69 0.29 26.58
C THR A 561 -26.49 -0.37 25.45
N GLU A 562 -25.87 -1.21 24.62
CA GLU A 562 -26.60 -1.95 23.59
C GLU A 562 -27.64 -2.89 24.19
N LYS A 563 -27.29 -3.59 25.27
CA LYS A 563 -28.19 -4.51 25.97
C LYS A 563 -29.38 -3.76 26.57
N LEU A 564 -29.13 -2.58 27.16
CA LEU A 564 -30.18 -1.71 27.70
C LEU A 564 -31.21 -1.35 26.63
N VAL A 565 -30.76 -0.80 25.49
CA VAL A 565 -31.67 -0.35 24.41
C VAL A 565 -32.43 -1.53 23.77
N LYS A 566 -31.75 -2.66 23.54
CA LYS A 566 -32.42 -3.89 23.04
C LYS A 566 -33.49 -4.39 24.02
N GLY A 567 -33.29 -4.15 25.32
CA GLY A 567 -34.20 -4.53 26.41
C GLY A 567 -35.53 -3.75 26.44
N PHE A 568 -35.63 -2.58 25.81
CA PHE A 568 -36.86 -1.77 25.80
C PHE A 568 -38.07 -2.43 25.09
N THR A 569 -37.87 -3.58 24.43
CA THR A 569 -38.87 -4.23 23.56
C THR A 569 -39.42 -5.56 24.09
N SER A 570 -39.37 -5.80 25.40
CA SER A 570 -39.97 -7.01 26.00
C SER A 570 -41.44 -7.17 25.59
N ARG A 571 -41.94 -8.43 25.52
CA ARG A 571 -43.34 -8.72 25.13
C ARG A 571 -44.35 -7.90 25.94
N SER A 572 -44.07 -7.62 27.21
CA SER A 572 -44.91 -6.77 28.07
C SER A 572 -44.94 -5.32 27.63
N ALA A 573 -43.83 -4.76 27.14
CA ALA A 573 -43.78 -3.38 26.61
C ALA A 573 -44.57 -3.22 25.30
N ARG A 574 -44.65 -4.26 24.46
CA ARG A 574 -45.48 -4.27 23.23
C ARG A 574 -46.98 -4.27 23.54
N ALA A 575 -47.41 -5.09 24.50
CA ALA A 575 -48.81 -5.16 24.90
C ALA A 575 -49.33 -3.80 25.42
N ALA A 576 -48.47 -3.03 26.10
CA ALA A 576 -48.81 -1.69 26.58
C ALA A 576 -48.71 -0.58 25.51
N SER A 577 -47.95 -0.77 24.42
CA SER A 577 -47.67 0.30 23.43
C SER A 577 -48.41 0.18 22.11
N ASN A 578 -48.92 -1.00 21.75
CA ASN A 578 -49.34 -1.34 20.38
C ASN A 578 -50.57 -0.59 19.81
N SER A 579 -51.21 0.34 20.52
CA SER A 579 -52.22 1.21 19.88
C SER A 579 -52.25 2.66 20.33
N GLY A 580 -51.43 3.08 21.32
CA GLY A 580 -51.57 4.41 21.93
C GLY A 580 -50.30 5.24 22.07
N SER A 581 -49.10 4.65 21.95
CA SER A 581 -47.88 5.38 22.33
C SER A 581 -47.64 6.62 21.46
N PRO A 582 -47.47 7.82 22.04
CA PRO A 582 -47.35 9.05 21.26
C PRO A 582 -46.13 9.07 20.34
N VAL A 583 -45.06 8.35 20.69
CA VAL A 583 -43.84 8.28 19.87
C VAL A 583 -44.00 7.48 18.57
N LEU A 584 -45.00 6.58 18.48
CA LEU A 584 -45.27 5.78 17.28
C LEU A 584 -46.24 6.44 16.30
N LYS A 585 -46.90 7.55 16.69
CA LYS A 585 -47.87 8.26 15.85
C LYS A 585 -47.23 9.11 14.75
N ILE A 586 -45.97 9.52 14.92
CA ILE A 586 -45.27 10.31 13.90
C ILE A 586 -44.82 9.41 12.74
N LYS A 587 -45.45 9.61 11.58
CA LYS A 587 -45.01 8.97 10.34
C LYS A 587 -43.63 9.50 9.95
N ASP A 588 -42.76 8.62 9.46
CA ASP A 588 -41.40 8.96 8.99
C ASP A 588 -40.56 9.75 10.02
N SER A 589 -40.71 9.44 11.31
CA SER A 589 -40.06 10.16 12.43
C SER A 589 -38.54 10.33 12.27
N GLN A 590 -37.86 9.28 11.83
CA GLN A 590 -36.42 9.32 11.56
C GLN A 590 -36.05 10.30 10.45
N LYS A 591 -36.86 10.39 9.39
CA LYS A 591 -36.66 11.34 8.29
C LYS A 591 -36.82 12.78 8.77
N HIS A 592 -37.82 13.03 9.62
CA HIS A 592 -38.02 14.36 10.21
C HIS A 592 -36.88 14.75 11.16
N ALA A 593 -36.38 13.81 11.95
CA ALA A 593 -35.23 14.03 12.82
C ALA A 593 -33.94 14.35 12.03
N ASP A 594 -33.65 13.56 10.98
CA ASP A 594 -32.54 13.79 10.05
C ASP A 594 -32.61 15.17 9.40
N HIS A 595 -33.74 15.48 8.76
CA HIS A 595 -33.91 16.73 8.03
C HIS A 595 -33.79 17.95 8.94
N LEU A 596 -34.48 17.96 10.08
CA LEU A 596 -34.47 19.09 11.01
C LEU A 596 -33.08 19.28 11.63
N GLY A 597 -32.44 18.18 12.06
CA GLY A 597 -31.10 18.23 12.64
C GLY A 597 -30.04 18.73 11.66
N ASN A 598 -30.03 18.22 10.43
CA ASN A 598 -29.09 18.67 9.40
C ASN A 598 -29.34 20.10 8.95
N GLY A 599 -30.60 20.55 8.88
CA GLY A 599 -30.90 21.97 8.65
C GLY A 599 -30.34 22.86 9.75
N LEU A 600 -30.46 22.45 11.02
CA LEU A 600 -29.89 23.22 12.14
C LEU A 600 -28.37 23.20 12.17
N LEU A 601 -27.73 22.10 11.75
CA LEU A 601 -26.27 22.07 11.58
C LEU A 601 -25.80 23.08 10.53
N ALA A 602 -26.53 23.21 9.42
CA ALA A 602 -26.24 24.25 8.42
C ALA A 602 -26.41 25.66 9.01
N ILE A 603 -27.47 25.92 9.80
CA ILE A 603 -27.63 27.20 10.51
C ILE A 603 -26.48 27.43 11.51
N LYS A 604 -26.04 26.40 12.24
CA LYS A 604 -24.89 26.49 13.17
C LYS A 604 -23.62 26.90 12.42
N LYS A 605 -23.36 26.31 11.26
CA LYS A 605 -22.23 26.68 10.39
C LYS A 605 -22.31 28.14 9.94
N MET A 606 -23.51 28.64 9.60
CA MET A 606 -23.74 30.05 9.28
C MET A 606 -23.47 30.96 10.47
N ILE A 607 -23.90 30.58 11.68
CA ILE A 607 -23.64 31.35 12.91
C ILE A 607 -22.14 31.44 13.20
N ILE A 608 -21.41 30.32 13.09
CA ILE A 608 -19.95 30.30 13.31
C ILE A 608 -19.26 31.20 12.27
N SER A 609 -19.67 31.10 11.00
CA SER A 609 -19.12 31.92 9.92
C SER A 609 -19.42 33.42 10.10
N LEU A 610 -20.61 33.76 10.59
CA LEU A 610 -20.99 35.14 10.89
C LEU A 610 -20.13 35.74 12.03
N LYS A 611 -19.77 34.94 13.04
CA LYS A 611 -18.85 35.38 14.11
C LYS A 611 -17.46 35.70 13.56
N GLU A 612 -17.02 34.98 12.53
CA GLU A 612 -15.73 35.17 11.85
C GLU A 612 -15.77 36.17 10.68
N LYS A 613 -16.84 36.96 10.53
CA LYS A 613 -16.99 37.89 9.39
C LYS A 613 -15.82 38.84 9.19
N ALA A 614 -15.19 39.32 10.27
CA ALA A 614 -14.03 40.21 10.18
C ALA A 614 -12.80 39.47 9.63
N THR A 615 -12.59 38.22 10.03
CA THR A 615 -11.52 37.35 9.52
C THR A 615 -11.76 37.00 8.05
N ILE A 616 -13.01 36.68 7.69
CA ILE A 616 -13.44 36.44 6.31
C ILE A 616 -13.14 37.67 5.44
N LEU A 617 -13.51 38.88 5.87
CA LEU A 617 -13.22 40.11 5.14
C LEU A 617 -11.72 40.42 5.05
N LYS A 618 -10.91 40.14 6.08
CA LYS A 618 -9.45 40.33 6.01
C LYS A 618 -8.80 39.52 4.89
N SER A 619 -9.41 38.41 4.45
CA SER A 619 -8.88 37.64 3.32
C SER A 619 -8.91 38.39 1.99
N THR A 620 -9.75 39.43 1.86
CA THR A 620 -9.76 40.31 0.67
C THR A 620 -8.60 41.32 0.67
N MET A 621 -7.91 41.47 1.80
CA MET A 621 -6.80 42.43 2.00
C MET A 621 -5.42 41.77 1.92
N PHE A 622 -5.32 40.56 1.36
CA PHE A 622 -4.02 39.93 1.11
C PHE A 622 -3.15 40.82 0.21
N ASN A 623 -1.85 40.83 0.47
CA ASN A 623 -0.93 41.66 -0.30
C ASN A 623 -0.81 41.16 -1.76
N ALA A 624 -0.28 42.01 -2.65
CA ALA A 624 -0.19 41.72 -4.08
C ALA A 624 0.58 40.43 -4.37
N LYS A 625 1.68 40.17 -3.64
CA LYS A 625 2.52 38.98 -3.80
C LYS A 625 1.77 37.70 -3.42
N ALA A 626 1.06 37.72 -2.29
CA ALA A 626 0.25 36.58 -1.84
C ALA A 626 -0.88 36.27 -2.83
N ASN A 627 -1.57 37.31 -3.33
CA ASN A 627 -2.62 37.15 -4.34
C ASN A 627 -2.08 36.61 -5.66
N GLN A 628 -0.89 37.05 -6.09
CA GLN A 628 -0.24 36.53 -7.29
C GLN A 628 0.18 35.07 -7.11
N GLU A 629 0.74 34.71 -5.95
CA GLU A 629 1.11 33.33 -5.61
C GLU A 629 -0.10 32.39 -5.70
N ILE A 630 -1.27 32.78 -5.19
CA ILE A 630 -2.48 31.97 -5.28
C ILE A 630 -2.92 31.81 -6.74
N ARG A 631 -3.00 32.89 -7.51
CA ARG A 631 -3.48 32.85 -8.90
C ARG A 631 -2.57 32.08 -9.86
N GLU A 632 -1.26 32.20 -9.71
CA GLU A 632 -0.31 31.66 -10.67
C GLU A 632 0.23 30.28 -10.27
N LYS A 633 0.32 30.00 -8.96
CA LYS A 633 1.05 28.84 -8.45
C LYS A 633 0.19 27.84 -7.68
N ASN A 634 -1.11 28.10 -7.48
CA ASN A 634 -1.97 27.10 -6.86
C ASN A 634 -2.21 25.92 -7.85
N PRO A 635 -2.04 24.66 -7.42
CA PRO A 635 -2.20 23.51 -8.30
C PRO A 635 -3.66 23.22 -8.69
N ILE A 636 -4.64 23.91 -8.10
CA ILE A 636 -6.07 23.64 -8.29
C ILE A 636 -6.71 24.76 -9.11
N ASP A 637 -7.21 24.42 -10.30
CA ASP A 637 -7.68 25.39 -11.30
C ASP A 637 -8.84 26.28 -10.82
N TYR A 638 -9.86 25.71 -10.18
CA TYR A 638 -11.00 26.49 -9.71
C TYR A 638 -10.61 27.50 -8.61
N ILE A 639 -9.52 27.24 -7.87
CA ILE A 639 -9.01 28.18 -6.87
C ILE A 639 -8.38 29.36 -7.58
N LYS A 640 -7.56 29.12 -8.61
CA LYS A 640 -6.98 30.19 -9.44
C LYS A 640 -8.08 31.05 -10.07
N GLU A 641 -9.11 30.41 -10.62
CA GLU A 641 -10.26 31.08 -11.21
C GLU A 641 -11.01 31.94 -10.17
N PHE A 642 -11.41 31.36 -9.04
CA PHE A 642 -12.09 32.08 -7.96
C PHE A 642 -11.24 33.25 -7.42
N TRP A 643 -9.93 33.06 -7.28
CA TRP A 643 -9.00 34.06 -6.75
C TRP A 643 -8.60 35.14 -7.76
N THR A 644 -9.14 35.10 -8.98
CA THR A 644 -9.00 36.19 -9.94
C THR A 644 -9.71 37.46 -9.44
N ASN A 645 -10.88 37.31 -8.84
CA ASN A 645 -11.63 38.43 -8.23
C ASN A 645 -12.49 37.94 -7.04
N PRO A 646 -11.88 37.57 -5.90
CA PRO A 646 -12.60 36.93 -4.80
C PRO A 646 -13.43 37.92 -3.96
N GLY A 647 -13.06 39.21 -3.98
CA GLY A 647 -13.65 40.27 -3.14
C GLY A 647 -15.19 40.32 -3.18
N PRO A 648 -15.83 40.49 -4.35
CA PRO A 648 -17.28 40.58 -4.46
C PRO A 648 -18.02 39.36 -3.89
N SER A 649 -17.49 38.15 -4.10
CA SER A 649 -18.10 36.91 -3.60
C SER A 649 -17.99 36.80 -2.07
N ILE A 650 -16.84 37.18 -1.52
CA ILE A 650 -16.58 37.18 -0.07
C ILE A 650 -17.44 38.23 0.64
N GLU A 651 -17.48 39.45 0.11
CA GLU A 651 -18.31 40.54 0.63
C GLU A 651 -19.80 40.20 0.56
N LYS A 652 -20.25 39.59 -0.54
CA LYS A 652 -21.63 39.10 -0.69
C LYS A 652 -21.97 38.05 0.35
N LEU A 653 -21.08 37.09 0.61
CA LEU A 653 -21.30 36.06 1.64
C LEU A 653 -21.52 36.71 3.01
N VAL A 654 -20.65 37.65 3.40
CA VAL A 654 -20.79 38.36 4.68
C VAL A 654 -22.09 39.16 4.74
N SER A 655 -22.43 39.89 3.68
CA SER A 655 -23.69 40.63 3.58
C SER A 655 -24.92 39.72 3.70
N ASP A 656 -24.90 38.55 3.06
CA ASP A 656 -26.01 37.60 3.10
C ASP A 656 -26.18 36.98 4.50
N LEU A 657 -25.07 36.68 5.21
CA LEU A 657 -25.11 36.24 6.60
C LEU A 657 -25.66 37.33 7.54
N GLU A 658 -25.28 38.59 7.34
CA GLU A 658 -25.80 39.71 8.12
C GLU A 658 -27.29 39.97 7.84
N LYS A 659 -27.75 39.80 6.59
CA LYS A 659 -29.19 39.85 6.26
C LYS A 659 -29.96 38.73 6.96
N LEU A 660 -29.42 37.52 7.04
CA LEU A 660 -30.05 36.41 7.77
C LEU A 660 -30.16 36.70 9.27
N GLU A 661 -29.12 37.25 9.87
CA GLU A 661 -29.13 37.73 11.27
C GLU A 661 -30.21 38.80 11.47
N GLN A 662 -30.35 39.74 10.54
CA GLN A 662 -31.37 40.78 10.60
C GLN A 662 -32.79 40.23 10.42
N SER A 663 -33.02 39.34 9.44
CA SER A 663 -34.33 38.71 9.21
C SER A 663 -34.79 37.87 10.41
N SER A 664 -33.85 37.21 11.09
CA SER A 664 -34.09 36.44 12.32
C SER A 664 -34.75 37.27 13.41
N LYS A 665 -34.47 38.57 13.48
CA LYS A 665 -35.11 39.48 14.45
C LYS A 665 -36.64 39.47 14.34
N SER A 666 -37.17 39.35 13.11
CA SER A 666 -38.62 39.33 12.86
C SER A 666 -39.31 38.02 13.30
N TYR A 667 -38.53 36.95 13.47
CA TYR A 667 -39.05 35.61 13.76
C TYR A 667 -39.16 35.29 15.27
N ARG A 668 -38.35 35.94 16.12
CA ARG A 668 -38.15 35.66 17.57
C ARG A 668 -39.42 35.53 18.42
N LYS A 669 -40.53 36.16 18.05
CA LYS A 669 -41.79 36.13 18.83
C LYS A 669 -42.96 35.47 18.11
N ALA A 670 -42.76 35.07 16.86
CA ALA A 670 -43.81 34.53 16.03
C ALA A 670 -44.09 33.05 16.32
N ASP A 671 -45.06 32.47 15.64
CA ASP A 671 -45.39 31.05 15.76
C ASP A 671 -44.34 30.15 15.09
N LEU A 672 -44.46 28.84 15.28
CA LEU A 672 -43.50 27.87 14.74
C LEU A 672 -43.38 27.93 13.20
N LEU A 673 -44.48 28.28 12.51
CA LEU A 673 -44.52 28.45 11.05
C LEU A 673 -43.73 29.68 10.57
N THR A 674 -43.67 30.71 11.40
CA THR A 674 -42.84 31.88 11.10
C THR A 674 -41.38 31.62 11.44
N ILE A 675 -41.09 30.96 12.57
CA ILE A 675 -39.71 30.63 12.99
C ILE A 675 -39.00 29.78 11.92
N ARG A 676 -39.69 28.82 11.27
CA ARG A 676 -39.08 27.98 10.23
C ARG A 676 -38.60 28.73 8.98
N LYS A 677 -39.06 29.96 8.74
CA LYS A 677 -38.60 30.80 7.61
C LYS A 677 -37.09 31.06 7.66
N VAL A 678 -36.46 30.93 8.82
CA VAL A 678 -34.99 30.98 8.94
C VAL A 678 -34.29 29.97 8.02
N PHE A 679 -34.88 28.79 7.81
CA PHE A 679 -34.31 27.79 6.90
C PHE A 679 -34.49 28.20 5.43
N GLU A 680 -35.63 28.79 5.08
CA GLU A 680 -35.88 29.29 3.73
C GLU A 680 -34.93 30.43 3.40
N ASP A 681 -34.71 31.37 4.32
CA ASP A 681 -33.76 32.46 4.15
C ASP A 681 -32.32 31.96 4.10
N GLY A 682 -31.94 31.02 4.99
CA GLY A 682 -30.64 30.36 4.95
C GLY A 682 -30.40 29.66 3.61
N SER A 683 -31.42 29.05 3.00
CA SER A 683 -31.31 28.33 1.71
C SER A 683 -30.98 29.23 0.52
N LYS A 684 -31.11 30.56 0.69
CA LYS A 684 -30.76 31.58 -0.32
C LYS A 684 -29.27 31.95 -0.26
N ILE A 685 -28.57 31.59 0.81
CA ILE A 685 -27.13 31.86 0.96
C ILE A 685 -26.34 30.83 0.16
N VAL A 686 -25.61 31.30 -0.85
CA VAL A 686 -24.78 30.45 -1.73
C VAL A 686 -23.42 30.19 -1.09
N GLY A 687 -22.82 31.22 -0.50
CA GLY A 687 -21.47 31.16 0.03
C GLY A 687 -20.39 31.15 -1.06
N ILE A 688 -19.22 30.57 -0.74
CA ILE A 688 -18.04 30.50 -1.62
C ILE A 688 -17.49 29.07 -1.66
N PRO A 689 -16.78 28.67 -2.74
CA PRO A 689 -16.12 27.37 -2.81
C PRO A 689 -15.08 27.18 -1.70
N GLU A 690 -14.76 25.92 -1.39
CA GLU A 690 -13.74 25.58 -0.38
C GLU A 690 -12.34 25.90 -0.91
N VAL A 691 -11.83 27.09 -0.56
CA VAL A 691 -10.53 27.56 -1.07
C VAL A 691 -9.47 27.67 0.04
N PHE A 692 -9.88 27.96 1.27
CA PHE A 692 -8.94 28.31 2.34
C PHE A 692 -8.09 27.15 2.85
N SER A 693 -8.62 25.92 2.88
CA SER A 693 -7.84 24.71 3.25
C SER A 693 -6.66 24.48 2.31
N TYR A 694 -6.90 24.65 1.00
CA TYR A 694 -5.87 24.49 -0.03
C TYR A 694 -4.88 25.65 -0.08
N ILE A 695 -5.36 26.89 0.11
CA ILE A 695 -4.47 28.07 0.17
C ILE A 695 -3.59 28.00 1.44
N ASP A 696 -4.12 27.55 2.57
CA ASP A 696 -3.33 27.36 3.79
C ASP A 696 -2.19 26.35 3.58
N SER A 697 -2.50 25.21 2.97
CA SER A 697 -1.48 24.21 2.59
C SER A 697 -0.46 24.74 1.57
N GLN A 698 -0.90 25.59 0.63
CA GLN A 698 0.00 26.26 -0.32
C GLN A 698 0.99 27.19 0.41
N PHE A 699 0.51 28.01 1.34
CA PHE A 699 1.36 28.93 2.10
C PHE A 699 2.26 28.23 3.11
N GLU A 700 1.82 27.12 3.72
CA GLU A 700 2.66 26.29 4.60
C GLU A 700 3.95 25.83 3.91
N LYS A 701 3.86 25.39 2.66
CA LYS A 701 5.00 24.95 1.85
C LYS A 701 6.01 26.05 1.54
N LYS A 702 5.64 27.32 1.73
CA LYS A 702 6.49 28.50 1.49
C LYS A 702 7.18 29.01 2.77
N GLY A 703 7.07 28.26 3.88
CA GLY A 703 7.72 28.60 5.14
C GLY A 703 7.16 29.89 5.76
N SER A 704 8.04 30.83 6.11
CA SER A 704 7.67 32.07 6.83
C SER A 704 7.17 33.21 5.92
N GLN A 705 7.28 33.06 4.59
CA GLN A 705 7.07 34.13 3.62
C GLN A 705 5.66 34.75 3.62
N TYR A 706 4.63 33.96 3.97
CA TYR A 706 3.21 34.38 4.00
C TYR A 706 2.59 34.19 5.38
N SER A 707 3.38 34.39 6.45
CA SER A 707 2.96 34.07 7.83
C SER A 707 1.72 34.84 8.31
N ASN A 708 1.49 36.07 7.84
CA ASN A 708 0.31 36.87 8.20
C ASN A 708 -0.95 36.36 7.50
N GLU A 709 -0.86 36.11 6.20
CA GLU A 709 -1.94 35.55 5.39
C GLU A 709 -2.28 34.13 5.88
N ARG A 710 -1.27 33.34 6.24
CA ARG A 710 -1.45 31.99 6.78
C ARG A 710 -2.29 31.97 8.06
N LYS A 711 -2.08 32.92 8.99
CA LYS A 711 -2.93 33.02 10.19
C LYS A 711 -4.42 33.20 9.85
N ILE A 712 -4.71 33.91 8.76
CA ILE A 712 -6.07 34.11 8.26
C ILE A 712 -6.58 32.83 7.59
N THR A 713 -5.82 32.24 6.67
CA THR A 713 -6.24 31.02 5.97
C THR A 713 -6.41 29.83 6.91
N GLN A 714 -5.56 29.70 7.91
CA GLN A 714 -5.64 28.67 8.94
C GLN A 714 -6.90 28.81 9.80
N ALA A 715 -7.29 30.04 10.15
CA ALA A 715 -8.55 30.26 10.87
C ALA A 715 -9.76 29.90 9.97
N LEU A 716 -9.74 30.34 8.71
CA LEU A 716 -10.84 30.14 7.77
C LEU A 716 -10.94 28.72 7.22
N SER A 717 -9.87 27.94 7.20
CA SER A 717 -9.87 26.54 6.73
C SER A 717 -10.71 25.61 7.58
N THR A 718 -11.05 26.03 8.81
CA THR A 718 -11.94 25.29 9.73
C THR A 718 -13.42 25.57 9.48
N LEU A 719 -13.76 26.54 8.62
CA LEU A 719 -15.13 26.98 8.36
C LEU A 719 -15.69 26.35 7.08
N ASP A 720 -16.95 25.93 7.13
CA ASP A 720 -17.71 25.53 5.94
C ASP A 720 -18.43 26.76 5.38
N LEU A 721 -17.86 27.34 4.32
CA LEU A 721 -18.37 28.56 3.68
C LEU A 721 -19.17 28.28 2.40
N ASN A 722 -19.30 27.02 1.98
CA ASN A 722 -20.05 26.64 0.78
C ASN A 722 -21.51 26.28 1.13
N PHE A 723 -22.32 27.30 1.42
CA PHE A 723 -23.69 27.11 1.88
C PHE A 723 -24.65 26.55 0.82
N ALA A 724 -24.31 26.66 -0.47
CA ALA A 724 -25.06 26.03 -1.55
C ALA A 724 -25.19 24.52 -1.37
N SER A 725 -24.17 23.87 -0.79
CA SER A 725 -24.17 22.44 -0.46
C SER A 725 -25.23 22.05 0.58
N HIS A 726 -25.72 23.00 1.38
CA HIS A 726 -26.72 22.79 2.45
C HIS A 726 -28.16 23.12 2.03
N LYS A 727 -28.39 23.63 0.82
CA LYS A 727 -29.70 24.09 0.36
C LYS A 727 -30.79 23.02 0.49
N GLY A 728 -30.45 21.78 0.15
CA GLY A 728 -31.36 20.63 0.28
C GLY A 728 -31.73 20.34 1.74
N ALA A 729 -30.75 20.37 2.65
CA ALA A 729 -30.97 20.14 4.08
C ALA A 729 -31.86 21.23 4.71
N LEU A 730 -31.61 22.51 4.36
CA LEU A 730 -32.40 23.65 4.83
C LEU A 730 -33.86 23.57 4.34
N SER A 731 -34.06 23.29 3.05
CA SER A 731 -35.41 23.13 2.49
C SER A 731 -36.18 21.98 3.14
N ALA A 732 -35.50 20.85 3.35
CA ALA A 732 -36.05 19.67 4.00
C ALA A 732 -36.39 19.91 5.47
N ALA A 733 -35.58 20.70 6.19
CA ALA A 733 -35.84 21.10 7.57
C ALA A 733 -37.11 21.94 7.69
N SER A 734 -37.28 22.93 6.79
CA SER A 734 -38.49 23.76 6.73
C SER A 734 -39.76 22.91 6.60
N LEU A 735 -39.78 21.97 5.63
CA LEU A 735 -40.91 21.05 5.42
C LEU A 735 -41.13 20.09 6.60
N SER A 736 -40.07 19.66 7.27
CA SER A 736 -40.20 18.82 8.46
C SER A 736 -40.85 19.56 9.61
N VAL A 737 -40.61 20.87 9.78
CA VAL A 737 -41.29 21.66 10.82
C VAL A 737 -42.81 21.70 10.59
N ASP A 738 -43.27 21.78 9.34
CA ASP A 738 -44.71 21.72 9.02
C ASP A 738 -45.34 20.39 9.47
N ASN A 739 -44.69 19.28 9.14
CA ASN A 739 -45.17 17.94 9.51
C ASN A 739 -45.10 17.70 11.03
N LEU A 740 -44.04 18.18 11.68
CA LEU A 740 -43.90 18.11 13.14
C LEU A 740 -44.97 18.93 13.85
N LYS A 741 -45.30 20.12 13.33
CA LYS A 741 -46.39 20.92 13.86
C LYS A 741 -47.72 20.16 13.80
N LEU A 742 -48.04 19.51 12.67
CA LEU A 742 -49.26 18.70 12.56
C LEU A 742 -49.28 17.55 13.56
N TYR A 743 -48.16 16.85 13.72
CA TYR A 743 -48.02 15.79 14.72
C TYR A 743 -48.22 16.29 16.15
N PHE A 744 -47.55 17.38 16.54
CA PHE A 744 -47.70 17.93 17.89
C PHE A 744 -49.07 18.54 18.12
N ASP A 745 -49.67 19.17 17.11
CA ASP A 745 -51.03 19.68 17.18
C ASP A 745 -52.03 18.52 17.41
N ASP A 746 -51.90 17.39 16.72
CA ASP A 746 -52.73 16.20 16.96
C ASP A 746 -52.48 15.62 18.36
N LEU A 747 -51.21 15.43 18.74
CA LEU A 747 -50.82 14.88 20.03
C LEU A 747 -51.38 15.67 21.21
N PHE A 748 -51.38 17.00 21.11
CA PHE A 748 -51.87 17.89 22.17
C PHE A 748 -53.35 18.32 21.99
N GLY A 749 -54.07 17.74 21.01
CA GLY A 749 -55.48 18.03 20.77
C GLY A 749 -55.76 19.47 20.32
N LEU A 750 -54.85 20.03 19.53
CA LEU A 750 -54.90 21.37 18.95
C LEU A 750 -55.44 21.38 17.50
N THR A 751 -55.58 20.23 16.84
CA THR A 751 -56.17 20.11 15.51
C THR A 751 -57.68 20.36 15.52
N PRO A 752 -58.22 21.25 14.68
CA PRO A 752 -59.66 21.39 14.50
C PRO A 752 -60.26 20.08 13.97
N LYS A 753 -61.42 19.66 14.50
CA LYS A 753 -62.14 18.46 14.02
C LYS A 753 -62.64 18.72 12.59
N VAL A 754 -61.91 18.26 11.58
CA VAL A 754 -62.34 18.33 10.17
C VAL A 754 -62.82 16.95 9.74
N SER A 755 -64.11 16.84 9.44
CA SER A 755 -64.74 15.67 8.84
C SER A 755 -64.34 15.59 7.36
N VAL A 756 -63.46 14.65 7.03
CA VAL A 756 -63.06 14.37 5.64
C VAL A 756 -64.06 13.39 5.03
N GLN A 757 -64.86 13.87 4.07
CA GLN A 757 -65.66 13.02 3.19
C GLN A 757 -64.74 12.51 2.07
N SER A 758 -64.53 11.20 2.03
CA SER A 758 -63.77 10.53 0.97
C SER A 758 -64.72 10.16 -0.17
N GLU A 759 -64.49 10.75 -1.35
CA GLU A 759 -65.12 10.29 -2.60
C GLU A 759 -64.46 8.99 -3.07
N SER A 760 -65.28 7.97 -3.26
CA SER A 760 -64.87 6.63 -3.65
C SER A 760 -64.75 6.54 -5.18
N THR A 761 -63.55 6.65 -5.71
CA THR A 761 -63.21 6.00 -6.99
C THR A 761 -62.70 4.60 -6.72
N SER A 762 -63.13 3.62 -7.53
CA SER A 762 -62.84 2.19 -7.33
C SER A 762 -61.33 1.94 -7.10
N PRO A 763 -60.91 1.43 -5.93
CA PRO A 763 -59.50 1.28 -5.57
C PRO A 763 -58.75 0.33 -6.51
N ILE A 764 -59.43 -0.62 -7.14
CA ILE A 764 -58.80 -1.57 -8.07
C ILE A 764 -58.29 -0.86 -9.33
N VAL A 765 -59.06 0.09 -9.87
CA VAL A 765 -58.66 0.83 -11.08
C VAL A 765 -57.47 1.75 -10.79
N VAL A 766 -57.51 2.44 -9.65
CA VAL A 766 -56.39 3.29 -9.21
C VAL A 766 -55.14 2.44 -8.95
N VAL A 767 -55.28 1.29 -8.28
CA VAL A 767 -54.15 0.38 -8.03
C VAL A 767 -53.56 -0.16 -9.34
N LEU A 768 -54.40 -0.57 -10.31
CA LEU A 768 -53.91 -1.06 -11.60
C LEU A 768 -53.20 0.02 -12.41
N ILE A 769 -53.73 1.25 -12.43
CA ILE A 769 -53.08 2.40 -13.09
C ILE A 769 -51.75 2.72 -12.38
N CYS A 770 -51.72 2.74 -11.05
CA CYS A 770 -50.51 2.98 -10.28
C CYS A 770 -49.45 1.88 -10.53
N VAL A 771 -49.85 0.61 -10.55
CA VAL A 771 -48.95 -0.51 -10.85
C VAL A 771 -48.40 -0.41 -12.28
N ALA A 772 -49.25 -0.06 -13.26
CA ALA A 772 -48.82 0.15 -14.63
C ALA A 772 -47.83 1.32 -14.76
N ILE A 773 -48.09 2.46 -14.12
CA ILE A 773 -47.20 3.62 -14.11
C ILE A 773 -45.86 3.25 -13.43
N VAL A 774 -45.89 2.56 -12.29
CA VAL A 774 -44.67 2.12 -11.60
C VAL A 774 -43.88 1.15 -12.46
N LEU A 775 -44.53 0.19 -13.13
CA LEU A 775 -43.87 -0.72 -14.06
C LEU A 775 -43.24 0.03 -15.24
N VAL A 776 -43.94 1.01 -15.83
CA VAL A 776 -43.39 1.86 -16.90
C VAL A 776 -42.20 2.67 -16.41
N LEU A 777 -42.27 3.27 -15.22
CA LEU A 777 -41.15 4.02 -14.64
C LEU A 777 -39.95 3.10 -14.31
N VAL A 778 -40.19 1.88 -13.84
CA VAL A 778 -39.14 0.89 -13.61
C VAL A 778 -38.52 0.45 -14.93
N ILE A 779 -39.31 0.21 -15.98
CA ILE A 779 -38.81 -0.10 -17.32
C ILE A 779 -37.98 1.07 -17.86
N LEU A 780 -38.46 2.30 -17.75
CA LEU A 780 -37.73 3.50 -18.17
C LEU A 780 -36.43 3.68 -17.38
N ALA A 781 -36.42 3.37 -16.08
CA ALA A 781 -35.21 3.42 -15.26
C ALA A 781 -34.20 2.32 -15.66
N ILE A 782 -34.67 1.11 -15.96
CA ILE A 782 -33.84 0.01 -16.46
C ILE A 782 -33.26 0.38 -17.84
N VAL A 783 -34.10 0.81 -18.78
CA VAL A 783 -33.66 1.24 -20.11
C VAL A 783 -32.69 2.44 -20.00
N GLY A 784 -33.02 3.42 -19.16
CA GLY A 784 -32.17 4.58 -18.85
C GLY A 784 -30.81 4.19 -18.28
N TYR A 785 -30.78 3.23 -17.35
CA TYR A 785 -29.54 2.69 -16.80
C TYR A 785 -28.70 2.01 -17.90
N GLY A 786 -29.32 1.26 -18.80
CA GLY A 786 -28.66 0.63 -19.95
C GLY A 786 -27.98 1.60 -20.94
N PHE A 787 -28.39 2.87 -20.98
CA PHE A 787 -27.71 3.90 -21.75
C PHE A 787 -26.42 4.41 -21.11
N THR A 788 -26.20 4.16 -19.81
CA THR A 788 -24.93 4.45 -19.14
C THR A 788 -23.90 3.36 -19.44
N SER A 789 -22.61 3.72 -19.49
CA SER A 789 -21.51 2.75 -19.68
C SER A 789 -21.55 1.62 -18.63
N ASN A 790 -21.79 1.97 -17.36
CA ASN A 790 -21.92 1.00 -16.27
C ASN A 790 -23.13 0.08 -16.45
N GLY A 791 -24.30 0.61 -16.83
CA GLY A 791 -25.48 -0.21 -17.05
C GLY A 791 -25.35 -1.14 -18.25
N ARG A 792 -24.75 -0.68 -19.35
CA ARG A 792 -24.43 -1.54 -20.50
C ARG A 792 -23.49 -2.69 -20.10
N ASN A 793 -22.43 -2.41 -19.36
CA ASN A 793 -21.50 -3.44 -18.87
C ASN A 793 -22.18 -4.43 -17.91
N GLN A 794 -23.03 -3.95 -17.00
CA GLN A 794 -23.85 -4.81 -16.12
C GLN A 794 -24.78 -5.71 -16.92
N TYR A 795 -25.46 -5.20 -17.95
CA TYR A 795 -26.36 -6.00 -18.78
C TYR A 795 -25.63 -7.04 -19.62
N ILE A 796 -24.44 -6.71 -20.15
CA ILE A 796 -23.58 -7.70 -20.82
C ILE A 796 -23.18 -8.79 -19.82
N ASN A 797 -22.76 -8.44 -18.61
CA ASN A 797 -22.38 -9.42 -17.60
C ASN A 797 -23.57 -10.29 -17.17
N LEU A 798 -24.75 -9.70 -17.00
CA LEU A 798 -25.97 -10.43 -16.68
C LEU A 798 -26.34 -11.40 -17.82
N TYR A 799 -26.26 -10.93 -19.07
CA TYR A 799 -26.49 -11.76 -20.25
C TYR A 799 -25.49 -12.93 -20.31
N LEU A 800 -24.20 -12.68 -20.12
CA LEU A 800 -23.18 -13.73 -20.11
C LEU A 800 -23.38 -14.74 -18.98
N TYR A 801 -23.81 -14.28 -17.80
CA TYR A 801 -24.07 -15.18 -16.67
C TYR A 801 -25.22 -16.18 -16.93
N TYR A 802 -26.29 -15.72 -17.59
CA TYR A 802 -27.46 -16.55 -17.87
C TYR A 802 -27.35 -17.31 -19.20
N PHE A 803 -26.80 -16.68 -20.24
CA PHE A 803 -26.84 -17.13 -21.64
C PHE A 803 -25.46 -17.23 -22.32
N GLY A 804 -24.38 -16.81 -21.66
CA GLY A 804 -23.03 -16.84 -22.22
C GLY A 804 -22.58 -18.26 -22.55
N LYS A 805 -22.01 -18.41 -23.74
CA LYS A 805 -21.38 -19.65 -24.19
C LYS A 805 -19.95 -19.70 -23.66
N THR A 806 -19.34 -20.89 -23.67
CA THR A 806 -17.93 -21.05 -23.29
C THR A 806 -17.03 -20.09 -24.08
N SER A 807 -17.26 -19.93 -25.38
CA SER A 807 -16.52 -19.00 -26.24
C SER A 807 -16.53 -17.54 -25.76
N ASP A 808 -17.62 -17.10 -25.11
CA ASP A 808 -17.71 -15.73 -24.61
C ASP A 808 -16.85 -15.53 -23.35
N TYR A 809 -16.70 -16.59 -22.54
CA TYR A 809 -15.80 -16.60 -21.40
C TYR A 809 -14.35 -16.68 -21.86
N GLU A 810 -14.05 -17.49 -22.89
CA GLU A 810 -12.70 -17.59 -23.47
C GLU A 810 -12.17 -16.22 -23.95
N LYS A 811 -13.03 -15.42 -24.59
CA LYS A 811 -12.66 -14.06 -25.03
C LYS A 811 -12.14 -13.18 -23.89
N ARG A 812 -12.66 -13.36 -22.67
CA ARG A 812 -12.23 -12.61 -21.48
C ARG A 812 -11.07 -13.28 -20.76
N TRP A 813 -11.09 -14.60 -20.61
CA TRP A 813 -9.98 -15.34 -19.97
C TRP A 813 -8.70 -15.35 -20.77
N ARG A 814 -8.72 -15.00 -22.07
CA ARG A 814 -7.49 -14.71 -22.83
C ARG A 814 -6.60 -13.65 -22.15
N TYR A 815 -7.19 -12.75 -21.35
CA TYR A 815 -6.45 -11.75 -20.58
C TYR A 815 -6.11 -12.18 -19.15
N SER A 816 -6.50 -13.39 -18.70
CA SER A 816 -6.26 -13.85 -17.33
C SER A 816 -4.77 -13.88 -16.96
N LEU A 817 -3.87 -14.03 -17.95
CA LEU A 817 -2.42 -13.93 -17.71
C LEU A 817 -2.04 -12.59 -17.06
N PHE A 818 -2.70 -11.50 -17.46
CA PHE A 818 -2.42 -10.12 -17.05
C PHE A 818 -3.35 -9.66 -15.93
N MET A 819 -4.61 -10.11 -15.93
CA MET A 819 -5.62 -9.72 -14.94
C MET A 819 -5.49 -10.44 -13.60
N ASP A 820 -5.18 -11.74 -13.64
CA ASP A 820 -5.24 -12.62 -12.48
C ASP A 820 -3.87 -12.80 -11.80
N ARG A 821 -2.87 -11.97 -12.16
CA ARG A 821 -1.52 -12.00 -11.59
C ARG A 821 -1.14 -10.70 -10.89
N VAL A 822 -0.38 -10.83 -9.82
CA VAL A 822 0.30 -9.73 -9.12
C VAL A 822 1.74 -10.21 -8.88
N ASP A 823 2.73 -9.42 -9.30
CA ASP A 823 4.16 -9.75 -9.21
C ASP A 823 4.51 -11.13 -9.80
N GLY A 824 3.94 -11.44 -10.97
CA GLY A 824 4.14 -12.70 -11.69
C GLY A 824 3.42 -13.92 -11.09
N LYS A 825 2.82 -13.82 -9.89
CA LYS A 825 2.10 -14.90 -9.21
C LYS A 825 0.60 -14.82 -9.46
N ASN A 826 -0.04 -15.96 -9.69
CA ASN A 826 -1.48 -16.02 -9.86
C ASN A 826 -2.19 -15.79 -8.50
N VAL A 827 -3.05 -14.77 -8.43
CA VAL A 827 -3.73 -14.31 -7.21
C VAL A 827 -4.56 -15.42 -6.57
N LEU A 828 -5.15 -16.30 -7.37
CA LEU A 828 -6.03 -17.36 -6.88
C LEU A 828 -5.23 -18.46 -6.17
N ILE A 829 -4.07 -18.85 -6.71
CA ILE A 829 -3.15 -19.80 -6.05
C ILE A 829 -2.51 -19.18 -4.80
N ASP A 830 -2.07 -17.93 -4.88
CA ASP A 830 -1.44 -17.22 -3.75
C ASP A 830 -2.40 -17.09 -2.58
N SER A 831 -3.66 -16.75 -2.84
CA SER A 831 -4.71 -16.66 -1.82
C SER A 831 -4.91 -17.99 -1.07
N VAL A 832 -4.72 -19.14 -1.74
CA VAL A 832 -4.78 -20.45 -1.08
C VAL A 832 -3.51 -20.74 -0.29
N ARG A 833 -2.33 -20.43 -0.84
CA ARG A 833 -1.03 -20.60 -0.14
C ARG A 833 -1.01 -19.82 1.17
N GLU A 834 -1.57 -18.61 1.17
CA GLU A 834 -1.58 -17.68 2.30
C GLU A 834 -2.80 -17.86 3.22
N ILE A 835 -3.67 -18.83 2.93
CA ILE A 835 -4.88 -19.12 3.70
C ILE A 835 -5.83 -17.90 3.77
N ASN A 836 -5.84 -17.08 2.72
CA ASN A 836 -6.56 -15.81 2.68
C ASN A 836 -7.92 -15.97 1.99
N ALA A 837 -8.94 -16.31 2.78
CA ALA A 837 -10.31 -16.51 2.29
C ALA A 837 -10.90 -15.25 1.65
N THR A 838 -10.53 -14.06 2.14
CA THR A 838 -11.03 -12.78 1.63
C THR A 838 -10.51 -12.50 0.22
N ASN A 839 -9.21 -12.65 0.01
CA ASN A 839 -8.59 -12.45 -1.31
C ASN A 839 -9.05 -13.53 -2.29
N LEU A 840 -9.16 -14.79 -1.83
CA LEU A 840 -9.70 -15.87 -2.65
C LEU A 840 -11.12 -15.55 -3.12
N LEU A 841 -12.00 -15.14 -2.19
CA LEU A 841 -13.38 -14.79 -2.51
C LEU A 841 -13.45 -13.58 -3.46
N LYS A 842 -12.57 -12.60 -3.30
CA LYS A 842 -12.47 -11.44 -4.19
C LYS A 842 -12.07 -11.86 -5.61
N ALA A 843 -11.06 -12.71 -5.75
CA ALA A 843 -10.59 -13.21 -7.05
C ALA A 843 -11.67 -14.01 -7.78
N VAL A 844 -12.31 -14.98 -7.12
CA VAL A 844 -13.38 -15.78 -7.76
C VAL A 844 -14.60 -14.93 -8.12
N LYS A 845 -14.94 -13.91 -7.33
CA LYS A 845 -16.06 -12.98 -7.64
C LYS A 845 -15.79 -12.07 -8.85
N ARG A 846 -14.52 -11.78 -9.15
CA ARG A 846 -14.10 -11.10 -10.38
C ARG A 846 -14.07 -12.03 -11.60
N GLY A 847 -14.35 -13.32 -11.39
CA GLY A 847 -14.36 -14.34 -12.43
C GLY A 847 -12.97 -14.77 -12.90
N ALA A 848 -11.95 -14.64 -12.05
CA ALA A 848 -10.63 -15.23 -12.28
C ALA A 848 -10.75 -16.72 -12.65
N TYR A 849 -9.90 -17.20 -13.56
CA TYR A 849 -9.97 -18.59 -13.99
C TYR A 849 -9.73 -19.54 -12.80
N ILE A 850 -10.73 -20.33 -12.43
CA ILE A 850 -10.71 -21.04 -11.12
C ILE A 850 -9.85 -22.31 -11.13
N ASN A 851 -9.60 -22.89 -12.30
CA ASN A 851 -8.87 -24.14 -12.47
C ASN A 851 -7.40 -23.91 -12.88
N VAL A 852 -6.84 -22.75 -12.53
CA VAL A 852 -5.39 -22.47 -12.69
C VAL A 852 -4.56 -23.51 -11.94
N CYS A 853 -3.48 -23.96 -12.57
CA CYS A 853 -2.49 -24.84 -11.97
C CYS A 853 -1.30 -24.02 -11.44
N ASN A 854 -0.72 -24.48 -10.33
CA ASN A 854 0.61 -24.03 -9.92
C ASN A 854 1.71 -24.75 -10.71
N LYS A 855 2.99 -24.43 -10.42
CA LYS A 855 4.17 -25.05 -11.05
C LYS A 855 4.27 -26.59 -10.88
N TYR A 856 3.47 -27.16 -9.98
CA TYR A 856 3.39 -28.60 -9.74
C TYR A 856 2.15 -29.24 -10.40
N GLY A 857 1.46 -28.51 -11.28
CA GLY A 857 0.22 -28.96 -11.93
C GLY A 857 -0.99 -29.11 -10.98
N ASN A 858 -0.91 -28.58 -9.75
CA ASN A 858 -2.01 -28.65 -8.80
C ASN A 858 -2.90 -27.42 -8.92
N THR A 859 -4.21 -27.62 -9.01
CA THR A 859 -5.16 -26.50 -8.94
C THR A 859 -5.29 -25.95 -7.52
N ALA A 860 -5.87 -24.77 -7.38
CA ALA A 860 -6.20 -24.19 -6.08
C ALA A 860 -7.01 -25.15 -5.18
N LEU A 861 -7.92 -25.93 -5.79
CA LEU A 861 -8.72 -26.90 -5.07
C LEU A 861 -7.88 -28.08 -4.55
N HIS A 862 -6.93 -28.59 -5.35
CA HIS A 862 -5.97 -29.61 -4.92
C HIS A 862 -5.16 -29.13 -3.71
N VAL A 863 -4.61 -27.92 -3.79
CA VAL A 863 -3.77 -27.36 -2.71
C VAL A 863 -4.59 -27.17 -1.43
N ALA A 864 -5.78 -26.57 -1.54
CA ALA A 864 -6.66 -26.34 -0.39
C ALA A 864 -7.11 -27.65 0.27
N THR A 865 -7.43 -28.68 -0.52
CA THR A 865 -7.81 -29.99 0.01
C THR A 865 -6.63 -30.69 0.68
N ARG A 866 -5.46 -30.79 0.01
CA ARG A 866 -4.25 -31.41 0.58
C ARG A 866 -3.85 -30.78 1.91
N ARG A 867 -3.94 -29.45 2.02
CA ARG A 867 -3.53 -28.71 3.22
C ARG A 867 -4.56 -28.75 4.36
N GLY A 868 -5.78 -29.22 4.10
CA GLY A 868 -6.86 -29.27 5.09
C GLY A 868 -7.54 -27.91 5.32
N TYR A 869 -7.71 -27.09 4.28
CA TYR A 869 -8.33 -25.75 4.38
C TYR A 869 -9.81 -25.77 4.00
N GLN A 870 -10.67 -26.25 4.90
CA GLN A 870 -12.10 -26.51 4.63
C GLN A 870 -12.86 -25.29 4.10
N ASN A 871 -12.61 -24.10 4.64
CA ASN A 871 -13.29 -22.86 4.21
C ASN A 871 -12.96 -22.50 2.76
N LEU A 872 -11.69 -22.69 2.35
CA LEU A 872 -11.25 -22.38 0.98
C LEU A 872 -11.78 -23.42 -0.01
N VAL A 873 -11.78 -24.70 0.37
CA VAL A 873 -12.42 -25.78 -0.41
C VAL A 873 -13.88 -25.45 -0.68
N GLU A 874 -14.64 -25.03 0.34
CA GLU A 874 -16.04 -24.67 0.16
C GLU A 874 -16.24 -23.45 -0.75
N ILE A 875 -15.39 -22.41 -0.62
CA ILE A 875 -15.43 -21.24 -1.51
C ILE A 875 -15.19 -21.66 -2.96
N LEU A 876 -14.13 -22.42 -3.23
CA LEU A 876 -13.76 -22.86 -4.58
C LEU A 876 -14.87 -23.70 -5.23
N ILE A 877 -15.42 -24.68 -4.52
CA ILE A 877 -16.52 -25.51 -5.02
C ILE A 877 -17.75 -24.67 -5.34
N LYS A 878 -18.16 -23.76 -4.44
CA LYS A 878 -19.34 -22.89 -4.64
C LYS A 878 -19.19 -21.94 -5.82
N HIS A 879 -17.97 -21.64 -6.25
CA HIS A 879 -17.68 -20.77 -7.40
C HIS A 879 -17.31 -21.57 -8.66
N GLY A 880 -17.56 -22.88 -8.69
CA GLY A 880 -17.48 -23.69 -9.91
C GLY A 880 -16.13 -24.36 -10.17
N ALA A 881 -15.26 -24.49 -9.17
CA ALA A 881 -14.01 -25.25 -9.32
C ALA A 881 -14.29 -26.69 -9.78
N ASP A 882 -13.55 -27.14 -10.80
CA ASP A 882 -13.71 -28.49 -11.34
C ASP A 882 -13.10 -29.51 -10.38
N ARG A 883 -13.98 -30.37 -9.85
CA ARG A 883 -13.60 -31.43 -8.90
C ARG A 883 -13.09 -32.69 -9.60
N SER A 884 -13.33 -32.81 -10.91
CA SER A 884 -12.84 -33.92 -11.73
C SER A 884 -11.47 -33.68 -12.34
N PHE A 885 -10.92 -32.47 -12.19
CA PHE A 885 -9.61 -32.11 -12.70
C PHE A 885 -8.53 -33.00 -12.05
N LEU A 886 -7.66 -33.59 -12.87
CA LEU A 886 -6.55 -34.43 -12.41
C LEU A 886 -5.25 -33.64 -12.43
N ASN A 887 -4.48 -33.73 -11.35
CA ASN A 887 -3.11 -33.21 -11.29
C ASN A 887 -2.11 -34.19 -11.95
N PRO A 888 -0.81 -33.86 -12.04
CA PRO A 888 0.22 -34.75 -12.58
C PRO A 888 0.45 -36.06 -11.80
N GLN A 889 -0.24 -36.30 -10.68
CA GLN A 889 -0.27 -37.58 -9.99
C GLN A 889 -1.53 -38.40 -10.33
N ASN A 890 -2.31 -37.98 -11.34
CA ASN A 890 -3.62 -38.53 -11.70
C ASN A 890 -4.62 -38.57 -10.54
N LYS A 891 -4.50 -37.61 -9.61
CA LYS A 891 -5.42 -37.46 -8.49
C LYS A 891 -6.35 -36.28 -8.72
N THR A 892 -7.62 -36.48 -8.41
CA THR A 892 -8.57 -35.39 -8.18
C THR A 892 -8.24 -34.66 -6.90
N ALA A 893 -8.76 -33.44 -6.74
CA ALA A 893 -8.57 -32.69 -5.50
C ALA A 893 -9.09 -33.44 -4.27
N GLU A 894 -10.18 -34.20 -4.38
CA GLU A 894 -10.72 -35.01 -3.27
C GLU A 894 -9.77 -36.14 -2.86
N GLN A 895 -9.09 -36.78 -3.84
CA GLN A 895 -8.08 -37.81 -3.58
C GLN A 895 -6.78 -37.26 -2.98
N MET A 896 -6.66 -35.94 -2.82
CA MET A 896 -5.56 -35.31 -2.09
C MET A 896 -5.77 -35.29 -0.58
N ILE A 897 -6.92 -35.75 -0.09
CA ILE A 897 -7.12 -36.03 1.34
C ILE A 897 -6.20 -37.19 1.73
N PRO A 898 -5.28 -37.04 2.70
CA PRO A 898 -4.34 -38.10 3.06
C PRO A 898 -5.07 -39.33 3.60
N VAL A 899 -4.85 -40.53 3.04
CA VAL A 899 -5.63 -41.74 3.38
C VAL A 899 -5.65 -42.06 4.88
N ASN A 900 -4.50 -41.91 5.57
CA ASN A 900 -4.35 -42.17 7.00
C ASN A 900 -4.25 -40.88 7.83
N TYR A 901 -4.96 -39.80 7.44
CA TYR A 901 -4.86 -38.50 8.12
C TYR A 901 -5.20 -38.56 9.63
N GLN A 902 -5.96 -39.57 10.06
CA GLN A 902 -6.30 -39.81 11.46
C GLN A 902 -5.06 -40.13 12.31
N GLU A 903 -4.06 -40.77 11.71
CA GLU A 903 -2.79 -41.12 12.35
C GLU A 903 -1.70 -40.09 12.03
N THR A 904 -1.57 -39.71 10.75
CA THR A 904 -0.47 -38.87 10.24
C THR A 904 -0.69 -37.37 10.47
N HIS A 905 -1.94 -36.94 10.66
CA HIS A 905 -2.29 -35.52 10.78
C HIS A 905 -3.29 -35.28 11.93
N LYS A 906 -2.95 -35.76 13.14
CA LYS A 906 -3.81 -35.70 14.34
C LYS A 906 -4.44 -34.32 14.60
N GLU A 907 -3.71 -33.23 14.37
CA GLU A 907 -4.19 -31.85 14.59
C GLU A 907 -5.23 -31.37 13.54
N LYS A 908 -5.36 -32.08 12.42
CA LYS A 908 -6.20 -31.67 11.27
C LYS A 908 -7.39 -32.61 11.04
N ILE A 909 -7.60 -33.60 11.90
CA ILE A 909 -8.68 -34.59 11.77
C ILE A 909 -10.04 -33.94 11.49
N GLU A 910 -10.45 -32.98 12.32
CA GLU A 910 -11.74 -32.31 12.17
C GLU A 910 -11.84 -31.48 10.88
N ARG A 911 -10.70 -30.97 10.38
CA ARG A 911 -10.65 -30.24 9.10
C ARG A 911 -10.84 -31.18 7.92
N PHE A 912 -10.18 -32.34 7.92
CA PHE A 912 -10.33 -33.34 6.87
C PHE A 912 -11.73 -33.96 6.86
N LYS A 913 -12.29 -34.32 8.01
CA LYS A 913 -13.72 -34.73 8.12
C LYS A 913 -14.68 -33.67 7.57
N SER A 914 -14.42 -32.39 7.87
CA SER A 914 -15.21 -31.28 7.35
C SER A 914 -15.10 -31.18 5.82
N ILE A 915 -13.91 -31.36 5.25
CA ILE A 915 -13.69 -31.40 3.80
C ILE A 915 -14.43 -32.56 3.15
N GLU A 916 -14.36 -33.78 3.70
CA GLU A 916 -15.12 -34.93 3.21
C GLU A 916 -16.63 -34.64 3.21
N SER A 917 -17.14 -34.03 4.28
CA SER A 917 -18.53 -33.59 4.38
C SER A 917 -18.90 -32.55 3.31
N ILE A 918 -18.01 -31.59 3.03
CA ILE A 918 -18.19 -30.59 1.97
C ILE A 918 -18.29 -31.26 0.59
N TYR A 919 -17.36 -32.17 0.26
CA TYR A 919 -17.40 -32.91 -1.00
C TYR A 919 -18.71 -33.71 -1.14
N ASN A 920 -19.11 -34.44 -0.08
CA ASN A 920 -20.37 -35.19 -0.05
C ASN A 920 -21.60 -34.28 -0.23
N LYS A 921 -21.66 -33.16 0.50
CA LYS A 921 -22.75 -32.17 0.43
C LYS A 921 -22.95 -31.62 -0.98
N TYR A 922 -21.86 -31.41 -1.73
CA TYR A 922 -21.92 -30.81 -3.05
C TYR A 922 -21.80 -31.82 -4.20
N ARG A 923 -21.64 -33.12 -3.94
CA ARG A 923 -21.32 -34.15 -4.95
C ARG A 923 -22.22 -34.12 -6.20
N LYS A 924 -23.53 -33.90 -6.02
CA LYS A 924 -24.53 -33.82 -7.13
C LYS A 924 -24.88 -32.38 -7.55
N LYS A 925 -24.25 -31.36 -6.97
CA LYS A 925 -24.50 -29.94 -7.29
C LYS A 925 -23.42 -29.43 -8.23
N LYS A 926 -23.83 -28.78 -9.33
CA LYS A 926 -22.93 -28.02 -10.21
C LYS A 926 -23.13 -26.54 -9.94
N PHE A 927 -22.03 -25.80 -9.83
CA PHE A 927 -22.03 -24.35 -9.63
C PHE A 927 -21.58 -23.67 -10.91
N LYS A 928 -22.27 -22.59 -11.31
CA LYS A 928 -21.85 -21.77 -12.46
C LYS A 928 -20.62 -20.94 -12.08
N LEU A 929 -19.72 -20.77 -13.03
CA LEU A 929 -18.58 -19.86 -12.91
C LEU A 929 -19.06 -18.41 -12.93
N CYS A 930 -18.41 -17.55 -12.13
CA CYS A 930 -18.60 -16.10 -12.22
C CYS A 930 -18.14 -15.60 -13.60
N VAL A 931 -18.84 -14.60 -14.13
CA VAL A 931 -18.46 -13.97 -15.40
C VAL A 931 -17.14 -13.22 -15.18
N PRO A 932 -16.07 -13.54 -15.92
CA PRO A 932 -14.81 -12.79 -15.85
C PRO A 932 -15.02 -11.33 -16.18
N GLU A 933 -14.34 -10.42 -15.49
CA GLU A 933 -14.39 -8.99 -15.79
C GLU A 933 -13.84 -8.68 -17.21
N LYS A 934 -14.31 -7.58 -17.82
CA LYS A 934 -13.75 -7.09 -19.09
C LYS A 934 -12.36 -6.50 -18.80
N PHE A 935 -11.34 -6.89 -19.55
CA PHE A 935 -10.03 -6.25 -19.46
C PHE A 935 -10.11 -4.83 -20.04
N PRO A 936 -9.73 -3.79 -19.28
CA PRO A 936 -9.82 -2.42 -19.77
C PRO A 936 -8.74 -2.13 -20.82
N VAL A 937 -9.13 -1.44 -21.90
CA VAL A 937 -8.20 -1.04 -22.98
C VAL A 937 -7.05 -0.20 -22.44
N SER A 938 -7.31 0.65 -21.44
CA SER A 938 -6.29 1.47 -20.78
C SER A 938 -5.20 0.66 -20.06
N SER A 939 -5.36 -0.66 -19.91
CA SER A 939 -4.36 -1.56 -19.34
C SER A 939 -3.63 -2.37 -20.41
N PHE A 940 -3.83 -2.08 -21.69
CA PHE A 940 -3.06 -2.71 -22.76
C PHE A 940 -1.60 -2.21 -22.70
N HIS A 941 -0.67 -3.10 -23.04
CA HIS A 941 0.71 -2.80 -23.38
C HIS A 941 0.97 -3.49 -24.73
N ILE A 942 0.97 -2.69 -25.79
CA ILE A 942 1.07 -3.14 -27.18
C ILE A 942 2.50 -2.89 -27.63
N TYR A 943 3.20 -3.98 -27.94
CA TYR A 943 4.48 -3.93 -28.64
C TYR A 943 4.24 -4.21 -30.13
N ILE A 944 4.97 -3.53 -30.99
CA ILE A 944 4.84 -3.63 -32.45
C ILE A 944 6.20 -4.03 -32.99
N GLU A 945 6.25 -5.10 -33.78
CA GLU A 945 7.53 -5.55 -34.33
C GLU A 945 8.04 -4.64 -35.47
N ASP A 946 9.36 -4.67 -35.67
CA ASP A 946 10.09 -3.83 -36.63
C ASP A 946 9.79 -4.11 -38.11
N ARG A 947 9.16 -5.25 -38.43
CA ARG A 947 8.80 -5.62 -39.83
C ARG A 947 7.47 -5.03 -40.29
N THR A 948 6.77 -4.33 -39.41
CA THR A 948 5.53 -3.62 -39.75
C THR A 948 5.82 -2.37 -40.58
N ASP A 949 4.79 -1.77 -41.18
CA ASP A 949 4.98 -0.54 -41.96
C ASP A 949 5.26 0.64 -41.02
N ASP A 950 6.43 1.26 -41.15
CA ASP A 950 6.88 2.34 -40.27
C ASP A 950 5.89 3.51 -40.20
N ASN A 951 5.23 3.86 -41.31
CA ASN A 951 4.27 4.97 -41.31
C ASN A 951 3.03 4.61 -40.50
N VAL A 952 2.47 3.41 -40.72
CA VAL A 952 1.32 2.90 -39.95
C VAL A 952 1.68 2.79 -38.47
N THR A 953 2.87 2.27 -38.16
CA THR A 953 3.35 2.11 -36.79
C THR A 953 3.49 3.46 -36.10
N ASN A 954 4.11 4.46 -36.73
CA ASN A 954 4.25 5.80 -36.18
C ASN A 954 2.89 6.50 -35.97
N GLU A 955 1.95 6.35 -36.92
CA GLU A 955 0.60 6.90 -36.75
C GLU A 955 -0.13 6.20 -35.60
N PHE A 956 -0.05 4.87 -35.51
CA PHE A 956 -0.71 4.09 -34.48
C PHE A 956 -0.15 4.37 -33.08
N THR A 957 1.18 4.42 -32.92
CA THR A 957 1.82 4.75 -31.64
C THR A 957 1.53 6.18 -31.22
N THR A 958 1.54 7.14 -32.14
CA THR A 958 1.12 8.52 -31.84
C THR A 958 -0.33 8.57 -31.35
N LYS A 959 -1.23 7.82 -31.99
CA LYS A 959 -2.65 7.78 -31.65
C LYS A 959 -2.95 7.08 -30.32
N PHE A 960 -2.24 5.99 -30.02
CA PHE A 960 -2.47 5.13 -28.86
C PHE A 960 -1.29 5.13 -27.87
N GLN A 961 -0.55 6.24 -27.80
CA GLN A 961 0.71 6.36 -27.06
C GLN A 961 0.66 5.86 -25.61
N SER A 962 -0.50 5.96 -24.94
CA SER A 962 -0.66 5.56 -23.53
C SER A 962 -0.67 4.05 -23.31
N ILE A 963 -0.80 3.25 -24.36
CA ILE A 963 -0.91 1.79 -24.30
C ILE A 963 0.07 1.08 -25.25
N THR A 964 0.95 1.81 -25.93
CA THR A 964 2.00 1.27 -26.80
C THR A 964 3.37 1.40 -26.15
N SER A 965 4.28 0.48 -26.49
CA SER A 965 5.66 0.47 -26.03
C SER A 965 6.58 0.14 -27.21
N ASP A 966 7.72 0.82 -27.26
CA ASP A 966 8.84 0.53 -28.16
C ASP A 966 9.62 -0.71 -27.74
N GLU A 967 9.62 -1.03 -26.45
CA GLU A 967 10.24 -2.24 -25.92
C GLU A 967 9.21 -3.29 -25.49
N ALA A 968 9.51 -4.56 -25.77
CA ALA A 968 8.71 -5.68 -25.32
C ALA A 968 9.08 -6.07 -23.88
N MET A 969 8.08 -6.14 -23.00
CA MET A 969 8.24 -6.44 -21.58
C MET A 969 7.43 -7.67 -21.18
N ILE A 970 7.68 -8.24 -19.99
CA ILE A 970 6.87 -9.35 -19.46
C ILE A 970 5.39 -8.96 -19.23
N THR A 971 5.09 -7.66 -19.17
CA THR A 971 3.75 -7.08 -19.05
C THR A 971 3.09 -6.81 -20.41
N THR A 972 3.80 -7.03 -21.53
CA THR A 972 3.28 -6.84 -22.88
C THR A 972 2.08 -7.75 -23.13
N THR A 973 0.92 -7.12 -23.31
CA THR A 973 -0.35 -7.83 -23.49
C THR A 973 -0.55 -8.25 -24.94
N HIS A 974 -0.16 -7.39 -25.89
CA HIS A 974 -0.30 -7.64 -27.33
C HIS A 974 1.05 -7.46 -28.03
N VAL A 975 1.31 -8.34 -28.99
CA VAL A 975 2.42 -8.19 -29.93
C VAL A 975 1.82 -8.13 -31.32
N VAL A 976 2.00 -6.99 -31.97
CA VAL A 976 1.57 -6.78 -33.35
C VAL A 976 2.67 -7.31 -34.27
N VAL A 977 2.30 -8.22 -35.17
CA VAL A 977 3.22 -8.84 -36.10
C VAL A 977 2.79 -8.64 -37.55
N LYS A 978 3.78 -8.47 -38.42
CA LYS A 978 3.61 -8.52 -39.86
C LYS A 978 3.17 -9.93 -40.26
N THR A 979 2.09 -10.01 -41.01
CA THR A 979 1.56 -11.27 -41.51
C THR A 979 1.45 -11.29 -43.03
N THR A 980 1.37 -12.50 -43.60
CA THR A 980 1.00 -12.69 -45.01
C THR A 980 -0.46 -12.29 -45.25
N GLU A 981 -0.89 -12.23 -46.53
CA GLU A 981 -2.29 -11.96 -46.89
C GLU A 981 -3.27 -12.97 -46.26
N ASP A 982 -2.82 -14.21 -46.06
CA ASP A 982 -3.59 -15.26 -45.37
C ASP A 982 -3.55 -15.16 -43.83
N GLY A 983 -2.88 -14.13 -43.28
CA GLY A 983 -2.79 -13.88 -41.84
C GLY A 983 -1.82 -14.78 -41.08
N ILE A 984 -0.81 -15.34 -41.77
CA ILE A 984 0.20 -16.22 -41.19
C ILE A 984 1.43 -15.39 -40.76
N LEU A 985 1.93 -15.63 -39.54
CA LEU A 985 3.23 -15.10 -39.10
C LEU A 985 4.35 -15.94 -39.72
N GLU A 986 5.13 -15.39 -40.64
CA GLU A 986 6.30 -16.06 -41.22
C GLU A 986 7.58 -15.47 -40.63
N THR A 987 8.31 -16.26 -39.84
CA THR A 987 9.57 -15.83 -39.20
C THR A 987 10.36 -17.02 -38.67
N ASP A 988 11.70 -16.90 -38.72
CA ASP A 988 12.64 -17.82 -38.09
C ASP A 988 13.32 -17.21 -36.85
N ASP A 989 12.99 -15.97 -36.50
CA ASP A 989 13.59 -15.27 -35.37
C ASP A 989 13.00 -15.75 -34.03
N LEU A 990 13.84 -16.48 -33.27
CA LEU A 990 13.48 -17.00 -31.95
C LEU A 990 13.18 -15.91 -30.92
N ASN A 991 13.73 -14.70 -31.08
CA ASN A 991 13.45 -13.57 -30.19
C ASN A 991 12.05 -13.00 -30.37
N LEU A 992 11.45 -13.16 -31.56
CA LEU A 992 10.05 -12.86 -31.79
C LEU A 992 9.15 -14.05 -31.40
N LEU A 993 9.57 -15.28 -31.74
CA LEU A 993 8.79 -16.49 -31.48
C LEU A 993 8.59 -16.77 -29.98
N ILE A 994 9.49 -16.29 -29.11
CA ILE A 994 9.35 -16.41 -27.66
C ILE A 994 7.99 -15.89 -27.13
N TRP A 995 7.42 -14.86 -27.76
CA TRP A 995 6.17 -14.24 -27.34
C TRP A 995 4.96 -15.16 -27.47
N ILE A 996 5.00 -16.11 -28.40
CA ILE A 996 4.00 -17.17 -28.52
C ILE A 996 4.01 -18.02 -27.23
N PHE A 997 5.19 -18.38 -26.74
CA PHE A 997 5.36 -19.23 -25.56
C PHE A 997 5.20 -18.47 -24.24
N HIS A 998 5.40 -17.15 -24.22
CA HIS A 998 5.03 -16.30 -23.08
C HIS A 998 3.51 -16.14 -22.93
N GLY A 999 2.76 -16.33 -24.01
CA GLY A 999 1.29 -16.21 -24.00
C GLY A 999 0.78 -14.80 -24.25
N SER A 1000 1.61 -13.93 -24.83
CA SER A 1000 1.17 -12.64 -25.35
C SER A 1000 0.13 -12.84 -26.46
N ILE A 1001 -0.78 -11.88 -26.59
CA ILE A 1001 -1.82 -11.93 -27.61
C ILE A 1001 -1.21 -11.46 -28.94
N ILE A 1002 -0.95 -12.42 -29.83
CA ILE A 1002 -0.35 -12.12 -31.13
C ILE A 1002 -1.44 -11.71 -32.11
N VAL A 1003 -1.31 -10.53 -32.69
CA VAL A 1003 -2.30 -9.93 -33.61
C VAL A 1003 -1.65 -9.46 -34.90
N ARG A 1004 -2.42 -9.50 -35.98
CA ARG A 1004 -1.98 -9.05 -37.31
C ARG A 1004 -1.80 -7.53 -37.35
N ASP A 1005 -0.81 -7.06 -38.11
CA ASP A 1005 -0.56 -5.66 -38.42
C ASP A 1005 -1.76 -4.92 -39.03
N THR A 1006 -2.63 -5.64 -39.76
CA THR A 1006 -3.91 -5.11 -40.25
C THR A 1006 -4.83 -4.55 -39.16
N TRP A 1007 -4.67 -4.99 -37.91
CA TRP A 1007 -5.39 -4.43 -36.76
C TRP A 1007 -5.07 -2.95 -36.55
N MET A 1008 -3.80 -2.55 -36.72
CA MET A 1008 -3.40 -1.15 -36.57
C MET A 1008 -4.04 -0.27 -37.64
N VAL A 1009 -4.03 -0.75 -38.90
CA VAL A 1009 -4.63 -0.04 -40.04
C VAL A 1009 -6.12 0.20 -39.80
N ASP A 1010 -6.85 -0.81 -39.31
CA ASP A 1010 -8.27 -0.69 -39.05
C ASP A 1010 -8.57 0.18 -37.81
N CYS A 1011 -7.73 0.11 -36.77
CA CYS A 1011 -7.86 0.98 -35.59
C CYS A 1011 -7.60 2.46 -35.93
N LEU A 1012 -6.72 2.77 -36.89
CA LEU A 1012 -6.51 4.12 -37.38
C LEU A 1012 -7.73 4.67 -38.14
N ARG A 1013 -8.53 3.78 -38.75
CA ARG A 1013 -9.80 4.13 -39.42
C ARG A 1013 -10.96 4.26 -38.45
N ASP A 1014 -11.08 3.34 -37.48
CA ASP A 1014 -12.07 3.36 -36.40
C ASP A 1014 -11.43 2.92 -35.08
N GLU A 1015 -11.20 3.89 -34.20
CA GLU A 1015 -10.58 3.68 -32.88
C GLU A 1015 -11.33 2.64 -32.03
N LYS A 1016 -12.62 2.41 -32.26
CA LYS A 1016 -13.41 1.42 -31.50
C LYS A 1016 -12.97 -0.02 -31.78
N LEU A 1017 -12.26 -0.26 -32.88
CA LEU A 1017 -11.73 -1.58 -33.23
C LEU A 1017 -10.54 -1.99 -32.35
N ILE A 1018 -10.00 -1.09 -31.53
CA ILE A 1018 -9.04 -1.45 -30.48
C ILE A 1018 -9.64 -2.45 -29.47
N GLU A 1019 -10.96 -2.45 -29.30
CA GLU A 1019 -11.67 -3.44 -28.45
C GLU A 1019 -11.98 -4.76 -29.17
N LYS A 1020 -11.58 -4.91 -30.43
CA LYS A 1020 -11.90 -6.01 -31.35
C LYS A 1020 -10.68 -6.82 -31.77
N ASP A 1021 -9.61 -6.75 -31.01
CA ASP A 1021 -8.37 -7.52 -31.19
C ASP A 1021 -8.59 -9.03 -31.45
N CYS A 1022 -9.65 -9.63 -30.90
CA CYS A 1022 -10.00 -11.04 -31.13
C CYS A 1022 -10.26 -11.39 -32.59
N ASP A 1023 -10.64 -10.42 -33.41
CA ASP A 1023 -10.91 -10.59 -34.83
C ASP A 1023 -9.61 -10.55 -35.67
N TYR A 1024 -8.48 -10.20 -35.04
CA TYR A 1024 -7.16 -10.03 -35.64
C TYR A 1024 -6.11 -11.00 -35.10
N LEU A 1025 -6.52 -12.02 -34.35
CA LEU A 1025 -5.60 -13.02 -33.80
C LEU A 1025 -4.82 -13.74 -34.90
N VAL A 1026 -3.53 -13.92 -34.65
CA VAL A 1026 -2.70 -14.84 -35.44
C VAL A 1026 -2.91 -16.25 -34.91
N GLU A 1027 -3.38 -17.14 -35.77
CA GLU A 1027 -3.60 -18.56 -35.43
C GLU A 1027 -2.42 -19.44 -35.85
N LYS A 1028 -1.77 -19.06 -36.95
CA LYS A 1028 -0.74 -19.86 -37.62
C LYS A 1028 0.61 -19.16 -37.69
N VAL A 1029 1.67 -19.95 -37.51
CA VAL A 1029 3.06 -19.52 -37.67
C VAL A 1029 3.78 -20.44 -38.66
N LYS A 1030 4.55 -19.85 -39.57
CA LYS A 1030 5.43 -20.56 -40.50
C LYS A 1030 6.88 -20.39 -40.03
N TYR A 1031 7.46 -21.49 -39.56
CA TYR A 1031 8.83 -21.57 -39.05
C TYR A 1031 9.62 -22.59 -39.86
N LYS A 1032 10.74 -22.17 -40.44
CA LYS A 1032 11.61 -22.96 -41.34
C LYS A 1032 10.84 -23.72 -42.42
N GLY A 1033 9.86 -23.04 -43.02
CA GLY A 1033 9.01 -23.56 -44.10
C GLY A 1033 7.83 -24.44 -43.66
N ILE A 1034 7.70 -24.76 -42.38
CA ILE A 1034 6.60 -25.59 -41.85
C ILE A 1034 5.56 -24.69 -41.18
N ILE A 1035 4.28 -24.90 -41.50
CA ILE A 1035 3.15 -24.15 -40.92
C ILE A 1035 2.58 -24.91 -39.72
N TYR A 1036 2.42 -24.20 -38.60
CA TYR A 1036 1.84 -24.71 -37.35
C TYR A 1036 0.61 -23.88 -36.97
N ASP A 1037 -0.46 -24.54 -36.52
CA ASP A 1037 -1.75 -23.93 -36.18
C ASP A 1037 -2.04 -24.01 -34.66
N THR A 1038 -1.15 -23.39 -33.88
CA THR A 1038 -1.12 -23.57 -32.42
C THR A 1038 -0.90 -22.28 -31.63
N VAL A 1039 -0.77 -21.13 -32.29
CA VAL A 1039 -0.43 -19.85 -31.62
C VAL A 1039 -1.48 -19.50 -30.56
N THR A 1040 -2.76 -19.61 -30.90
CA THR A 1040 -3.86 -19.36 -29.96
C THR A 1040 -4.00 -20.45 -28.88
N GLN A 1041 -3.55 -21.67 -29.16
CA GLN A 1041 -3.52 -22.74 -28.15
C GLN A 1041 -2.51 -22.41 -27.04
N TRP A 1042 -1.36 -21.85 -27.42
CA TRP A 1042 -0.35 -21.37 -26.48
C TRP A 1042 -0.87 -20.21 -25.63
N SER A 1043 -1.39 -19.14 -26.24
CA SER A 1043 -1.93 -17.99 -25.50
C SER A 1043 -3.04 -18.41 -24.53
N ASN A 1044 -3.94 -19.30 -24.95
CA ASN A 1044 -5.01 -19.82 -24.10
C ASN A 1044 -4.50 -20.67 -22.93
N ALA A 1045 -3.49 -21.52 -23.17
CA ALA A 1045 -2.89 -22.34 -22.12
C ALA A 1045 -2.19 -21.48 -21.05
N MET A 1046 -1.47 -20.44 -21.50
CA MET A 1046 -0.78 -19.50 -20.62
C MET A 1046 -1.75 -18.64 -19.82
N ALA A 1047 -2.79 -18.12 -20.46
CA ALA A 1047 -3.81 -17.30 -19.80
C ALA A 1047 -4.57 -18.07 -18.71
N LYS A 1048 -4.83 -19.36 -18.94
CA LYS A 1048 -5.48 -20.26 -17.96
C LYS A 1048 -4.51 -20.92 -16.98
N ALA A 1049 -3.20 -20.68 -17.11
CA ALA A 1049 -2.15 -21.35 -16.34
C ALA A 1049 -2.38 -22.87 -16.26
N THR A 1050 -2.50 -23.54 -17.40
CA THR A 1050 -2.62 -25.01 -17.43
C THR A 1050 -1.34 -25.67 -16.90
N THR A 1051 -1.36 -27.00 -16.70
CA THR A 1051 -0.13 -27.75 -16.38
C THR A 1051 0.98 -27.37 -17.37
N PRO A 1052 2.16 -26.92 -16.89
CA PRO A 1052 3.24 -26.46 -17.77
C PRO A 1052 3.65 -27.53 -18.77
N PHE A 1053 3.89 -27.13 -20.03
CA PHE A 1053 4.07 -28.07 -21.15
C PHE A 1053 5.28 -28.99 -20.96
N LEU A 1054 6.34 -28.51 -20.31
CA LEU A 1054 7.58 -29.24 -20.03
C LEU A 1054 7.69 -29.69 -18.57
N TYR A 1055 6.56 -29.81 -17.85
CA TYR A 1055 6.57 -30.28 -16.46
C TYR A 1055 7.22 -31.68 -16.34
N GLY A 1056 8.28 -31.75 -15.54
CA GLY A 1056 9.08 -32.97 -15.33
C GLY A 1056 10.17 -33.22 -16.38
N VAL A 1057 10.33 -32.32 -17.34
CA VAL A 1057 11.41 -32.38 -18.34
C VAL A 1057 12.66 -31.70 -17.79
N HIS A 1058 13.80 -32.37 -17.88
CA HIS A 1058 15.11 -31.83 -17.56
C HIS A 1058 15.93 -31.72 -18.84
N VAL A 1059 16.43 -30.53 -19.15
CA VAL A 1059 17.09 -30.24 -20.42
C VAL A 1059 18.57 -30.05 -20.19
N ALA A 1060 19.40 -30.76 -20.95
CA ALA A 1060 20.84 -30.55 -21.03
C ALA A 1060 21.27 -30.18 -22.46
N LEU A 1061 22.26 -29.31 -22.56
CA LEU A 1061 22.82 -28.86 -23.83
C LEU A 1061 24.09 -29.65 -24.17
N CYS A 1062 24.10 -30.26 -25.34
CA CYS A 1062 25.22 -31.03 -25.93
C CYS A 1062 25.60 -30.43 -27.29
N MET A 1063 25.91 -29.13 -27.31
CA MET A 1063 26.29 -28.39 -28.52
C MET A 1063 27.37 -27.36 -28.18
N LYS A 1064 28.25 -27.06 -29.13
CA LYS A 1064 29.36 -26.11 -28.90
C LYS A 1064 28.93 -24.65 -28.94
N ASN A 1065 27.93 -24.35 -29.76
CA ASN A 1065 27.42 -23.00 -29.93
C ASN A 1065 25.89 -23.03 -29.89
N CYS A 1066 25.31 -22.22 -29.01
CA CYS A 1066 23.86 -22.06 -28.86
C CYS A 1066 23.53 -20.56 -28.87
N PRO A 1067 23.37 -19.94 -30.05
CA PRO A 1067 23.21 -18.49 -30.18
C PRO A 1067 21.95 -17.97 -29.46
N TYR A 1068 20.91 -18.79 -29.33
CA TYR A 1068 19.65 -18.43 -28.66
C TYR A 1068 19.52 -19.02 -27.25
N LEU A 1069 20.64 -19.27 -26.57
CA LEU A 1069 20.66 -19.90 -25.24
C LEU A 1069 19.73 -19.20 -24.23
N ALA A 1070 19.75 -17.88 -24.19
CA ALA A 1070 18.91 -17.10 -23.28
C ALA A 1070 17.41 -17.30 -23.58
N SER A 1071 17.03 -17.16 -24.85
CA SER A 1071 15.65 -17.31 -25.31
C SER A 1071 15.13 -18.74 -25.09
N LEU A 1072 15.95 -19.76 -25.42
CA LEU A 1072 15.62 -21.17 -25.16
C LEU A 1072 15.48 -21.45 -23.66
N THR A 1073 16.39 -20.95 -22.83
CA THR A 1073 16.32 -21.11 -21.37
C THR A 1073 15.04 -20.51 -20.81
N ALA A 1074 14.68 -19.30 -21.27
CA ALA A 1074 13.45 -18.63 -20.86
C ALA A 1074 12.20 -19.42 -21.28
N ILE A 1075 12.15 -19.94 -22.51
CA ILE A 1075 11.05 -20.79 -22.98
C ILE A 1075 10.94 -22.06 -22.11
N ILE A 1076 12.06 -22.75 -21.89
CA ILE A 1076 12.09 -24.02 -21.16
C ILE A 1076 11.60 -23.83 -19.72
N GLN A 1077 12.16 -22.86 -19.02
CA GLN A 1077 11.80 -22.55 -17.63
C GLN A 1077 10.37 -22.00 -17.53
N GLY A 1078 9.96 -21.15 -18.47
CA GLY A 1078 8.60 -20.61 -18.58
C GLY A 1078 7.54 -21.70 -18.76
N GLN A 1079 7.93 -22.80 -19.41
CA GLN A 1079 7.08 -23.99 -19.61
C GLN A 1079 7.29 -25.09 -18.55
N GLY A 1080 7.96 -24.79 -17.44
CA GLY A 1080 8.11 -25.67 -16.28
C GLY A 1080 9.16 -26.77 -16.44
N GLY A 1081 10.00 -26.68 -17.48
CA GLY A 1081 11.18 -27.52 -17.63
C GLY A 1081 12.35 -26.97 -16.81
N THR A 1082 13.30 -27.85 -16.51
CA THR A 1082 14.51 -27.50 -15.75
C THR A 1082 15.71 -27.51 -16.68
N MET A 1083 16.35 -26.37 -16.89
CA MET A 1083 17.67 -26.32 -17.51
C MET A 1083 18.71 -26.83 -16.50
N LEU A 1084 19.48 -27.83 -16.89
CA LEU A 1084 20.54 -28.42 -16.09
C LEU A 1084 21.84 -27.65 -16.30
N ASP A 1085 22.50 -27.29 -15.20
CA ASP A 1085 23.82 -26.64 -15.17
C ASP A 1085 24.97 -27.64 -15.39
N LYS A 1086 24.74 -28.91 -15.04
CA LYS A 1086 25.65 -30.03 -15.24
C LYS A 1086 24.92 -31.20 -15.88
N PHE A 1087 25.67 -32.05 -16.57
CA PHE A 1087 25.09 -33.27 -17.14
C PHE A 1087 24.52 -34.15 -16.01
N PRO A 1088 23.28 -34.65 -16.12
CA PRO A 1088 22.62 -35.34 -15.03
C PRO A 1088 23.21 -36.72 -14.76
N ASP A 1089 23.26 -37.12 -13.49
CA ASP A 1089 23.49 -38.51 -13.11
C ASP A 1089 22.17 -39.29 -13.24
N LYS A 1090 22.23 -40.49 -13.85
CA LYS A 1090 21.07 -41.37 -14.02
C LYS A 1090 20.47 -41.80 -12.69
N ASP A 1091 21.30 -41.95 -11.66
CA ASP A 1091 20.86 -42.43 -10.35
C ASP A 1091 19.94 -41.43 -9.63
N ALA A 1092 19.90 -40.17 -10.09
CA ALA A 1092 18.94 -39.18 -9.63
C ALA A 1092 17.53 -39.35 -10.23
N PHE A 1093 17.35 -40.24 -11.21
CA PHE A 1093 16.10 -40.44 -11.94
C PHE A 1093 15.57 -41.87 -11.77
N ASN A 1094 14.25 -42.01 -11.61
CA ASN A 1094 13.65 -43.35 -11.58
C ASN A 1094 13.60 -43.95 -12.98
N LYS A 1095 14.08 -45.19 -13.12
CA LYS A 1095 14.02 -45.94 -14.38
C LYS A 1095 12.56 -46.13 -14.84
N GLY A 1096 12.31 -45.90 -16.13
CA GLY A 1096 10.98 -45.96 -16.72
C GLY A 1096 10.03 -44.83 -16.30
N SER A 1097 10.53 -43.78 -15.64
CA SER A 1097 9.77 -42.54 -15.43
C SER A 1097 9.69 -41.72 -16.72
N HIS A 1098 8.64 -40.90 -16.83
CA HIS A 1098 8.39 -40.06 -17.99
C HIS A 1098 7.74 -38.73 -17.55
N PRO A 1099 7.94 -37.62 -18.28
CA PRO A 1099 7.22 -36.38 -18.02
C PRO A 1099 5.71 -36.57 -18.22
N TYR A 1100 4.90 -35.94 -17.37
CA TYR A 1100 3.46 -36.17 -17.31
C TYR A 1100 2.73 -35.91 -18.65
N LEU A 1101 3.15 -34.90 -19.41
CA LEU A 1101 2.54 -34.55 -20.71
C LEU A 1101 3.23 -35.21 -21.91
N HIS A 1102 4.32 -35.95 -21.68
CA HIS A 1102 5.19 -36.55 -22.70
C HIS A 1102 5.50 -38.01 -22.36
N LYS A 1103 4.47 -38.82 -22.11
CA LYS A 1103 4.62 -40.24 -21.71
C LYS A 1103 5.52 -41.05 -22.65
N ASN A 1104 5.51 -40.72 -23.93
CA ASN A 1104 6.28 -41.40 -24.96
C ASN A 1104 7.76 -41.00 -25.01
N LEU A 1105 8.19 -40.03 -24.21
CA LEU A 1105 9.55 -39.48 -24.21
C LEU A 1105 10.23 -39.71 -22.85
N GLY A 1106 11.56 -39.82 -22.86
CA GLY A 1106 12.36 -39.88 -21.63
C GLY A 1106 12.38 -38.53 -20.91
N PRO A 1107 12.59 -38.48 -19.58
CA PRO A 1107 12.54 -37.25 -18.80
C PRO A 1107 13.70 -36.29 -19.09
N ILE A 1108 14.79 -36.77 -19.67
CA ILE A 1108 15.98 -35.98 -19.96
C ILE A 1108 16.02 -35.65 -21.46
N PHE A 1109 15.89 -34.37 -21.81
CA PHE A 1109 15.98 -33.90 -23.18
C PHE A 1109 17.41 -33.40 -23.44
N LEU A 1110 18.08 -34.00 -24.42
CA LEU A 1110 19.41 -33.59 -24.86
C LEU A 1110 19.28 -32.74 -26.13
N LEU A 1111 19.51 -31.44 -26.00
CA LEU A 1111 19.58 -30.53 -27.14
C LEU A 1111 20.97 -30.60 -27.76
N HIS A 1112 21.09 -30.95 -29.05
CA HIS A 1112 22.39 -31.14 -29.71
C HIS A 1112 22.48 -30.49 -31.10
N ASP A 1113 23.72 -30.26 -31.56
CA ASP A 1113 24.03 -29.74 -32.90
C ASP A 1113 24.44 -30.84 -33.89
N GLY A 1114 24.53 -32.09 -33.42
CA GLY A 1114 24.91 -33.26 -34.22
C GLY A 1114 26.42 -33.44 -34.38
N THR A 1115 27.24 -32.62 -33.72
CA THR A 1115 28.71 -32.71 -33.80
C THR A 1115 29.31 -33.68 -32.78
N GLY A 1116 28.59 -34.00 -31.70
CA GLY A 1116 29.02 -34.95 -30.67
C GLY A 1116 28.50 -36.37 -30.91
N ASP A 1117 29.31 -37.37 -30.54
CA ASP A 1117 28.85 -38.76 -30.45
C ASP A 1117 27.90 -38.89 -29.25
N LEU A 1118 26.64 -39.19 -29.54
CA LEU A 1118 25.57 -39.37 -28.56
C LEU A 1118 24.95 -40.77 -28.67
N ASP A 1119 25.61 -41.72 -29.32
CA ASP A 1119 25.04 -43.04 -29.58
C ASP A 1119 24.74 -43.79 -28.28
N LEU A 1120 25.58 -43.65 -27.25
CA LEU A 1120 25.35 -44.18 -25.90
C LEU A 1120 23.99 -43.77 -25.32
N TYR A 1121 23.59 -42.51 -25.52
CA TYR A 1121 22.32 -41.97 -25.00
C TYR A 1121 21.13 -42.33 -25.90
N ARG A 1122 21.36 -42.40 -27.22
CA ARG A 1122 20.34 -42.79 -28.19
C ARG A 1122 19.97 -44.27 -28.07
N SER A 1123 20.94 -45.13 -27.76
CA SER A 1123 20.74 -46.55 -27.48
C SER A 1123 20.57 -46.87 -26.00
N ASP A 1124 20.24 -45.88 -25.17
CA ASP A 1124 20.07 -46.08 -23.74
C ASP A 1124 19.02 -47.16 -23.45
N PRO A 1125 19.39 -48.30 -22.82
CA PRO A 1125 18.44 -49.38 -22.55
C PRO A 1125 17.32 -48.96 -21.59
N ASP A 1126 17.57 -47.97 -20.73
CA ASP A 1126 16.56 -47.44 -19.80
C ASP A 1126 15.62 -46.41 -20.46
N LYS A 1127 15.91 -45.99 -21.70
CA LYS A 1127 15.16 -44.99 -22.48
C LYS A 1127 14.92 -43.66 -21.74
N MET A 1128 15.88 -43.20 -20.95
CA MET A 1128 15.76 -41.97 -20.16
C MET A 1128 16.00 -40.69 -20.98
N PHE A 1129 16.73 -40.80 -22.09
CA PHE A 1129 17.10 -39.65 -22.91
C PHE A 1129 16.23 -39.53 -24.15
N THR A 1130 15.88 -38.30 -24.51
CA THR A 1130 15.29 -37.95 -25.80
C THR A 1130 16.17 -36.89 -26.46
N LEU A 1131 16.66 -37.18 -27.65
CA LEU A 1131 17.58 -36.30 -28.35
C LEU A 1131 16.79 -35.40 -29.31
N PHE A 1132 17.05 -34.10 -29.25
CA PHE A 1132 16.50 -33.12 -30.18
C PHE A 1132 17.60 -32.25 -30.75
N THR A 1133 17.60 -32.04 -32.05
CA THR A 1133 18.19 -30.83 -32.63
C THR A 1133 17.35 -29.62 -32.21
N GLU A 1134 17.92 -28.41 -32.25
CA GLU A 1134 17.18 -27.17 -31.98
C GLU A 1134 15.88 -27.10 -32.81
N GLN A 1135 15.95 -27.44 -34.10
CA GLN A 1135 14.78 -27.43 -34.98
C GLN A 1135 13.71 -28.45 -34.55
N GLN A 1136 14.10 -29.66 -34.16
CA GLN A 1136 13.15 -30.68 -33.70
C GLN A 1136 12.52 -30.31 -32.35
N PHE A 1137 13.27 -29.64 -31.47
CA PHE A 1137 12.72 -29.14 -30.21
C PHE A 1137 11.71 -28.02 -30.45
N MET A 1138 12.00 -27.11 -31.38
CA MET A 1138 11.03 -26.09 -31.79
C MET A 1138 9.80 -26.70 -32.46
N ASP A 1139 9.96 -27.74 -33.28
CA ASP A 1139 8.85 -28.51 -33.86
C ASP A 1139 7.95 -29.14 -32.76
N LEU A 1140 8.55 -29.71 -31.71
CA LEU A 1140 7.81 -30.22 -30.54
C LEU A 1140 6.98 -29.10 -29.86
N LEU A 1141 7.59 -27.93 -29.64
CA LEU A 1141 6.92 -26.78 -29.03
C LEU A 1141 5.80 -26.24 -29.92
N PHE A 1142 6.04 -26.06 -31.22
CA PHE A 1142 5.04 -25.53 -32.14
C PHE A 1142 3.91 -26.53 -32.40
N LYS A 1143 4.17 -27.83 -32.48
CA LYS A 1143 3.09 -28.83 -32.59
C LYS A 1143 2.23 -28.91 -31.33
N ARG A 1144 2.83 -28.65 -30.16
CA ARG A 1144 2.18 -28.68 -28.85
C ARG A 1144 1.39 -29.98 -28.61
N GLU A 1145 1.91 -31.10 -29.12
CA GLU A 1145 1.34 -32.43 -28.95
C GLU A 1145 1.43 -32.86 -27.48
N ILE A 1146 0.32 -33.36 -26.94
CA ILE A 1146 0.23 -33.78 -25.54
C ILE A 1146 -0.08 -35.29 -25.50
N ASN A 1147 0.81 -36.06 -24.89
CA ASN A 1147 0.62 -37.48 -24.60
C ASN A 1147 0.64 -37.69 -23.08
N LYS A 1148 -0.53 -37.54 -22.46
CA LYS A 1148 -0.66 -37.59 -20.99
C LYS A 1148 -0.39 -39.00 -20.46
N ASP A 1149 0.38 -39.11 -19.38
CA ASP A 1149 0.45 -40.35 -18.63
C ASP A 1149 -0.82 -40.55 -17.80
N THR A 1150 -1.64 -41.53 -18.20
CA THR A 1150 -2.89 -41.91 -17.54
C THR A 1150 -2.73 -43.07 -16.56
N ASN A 1151 -1.50 -43.51 -16.26
CA ASN A 1151 -1.26 -44.59 -15.31
C ASN A 1151 -1.73 -44.18 -13.90
N PRO A 1152 -2.54 -45.00 -13.19
CA PRO A 1152 -2.97 -44.71 -11.83
C PRO A 1152 -1.82 -44.56 -10.83
N LYS A 1153 -0.69 -45.22 -11.07
CA LYS A 1153 0.55 -45.10 -10.29
C LYS A 1153 1.66 -44.59 -11.19
N ILE A 1154 1.84 -43.27 -11.22
CA ILE A 1154 2.92 -42.62 -11.96
C ILE A 1154 4.23 -42.82 -11.20
N ILE A 1155 5.28 -43.20 -11.92
CA ILE A 1155 6.65 -43.26 -11.40
C ILE A 1155 7.18 -41.82 -11.36
N PRO A 1156 7.57 -41.27 -10.18
CA PRO A 1156 8.14 -39.93 -10.09
C PRO A 1156 9.39 -39.82 -10.97
N VAL A 1157 9.66 -38.66 -11.56
CA VAL A 1157 10.84 -38.47 -12.43
C VAL A 1157 12.13 -38.56 -11.62
N LEU A 1158 12.20 -37.85 -10.50
CA LEU A 1158 13.36 -37.83 -9.61
C LEU A 1158 13.21 -38.88 -8.52
N VAL A 1159 14.34 -39.42 -8.06
CA VAL A 1159 14.40 -40.24 -6.85
C VAL A 1159 14.21 -39.31 -5.65
N ASP A 1160 13.03 -39.34 -5.04
CA ASP A 1160 12.75 -38.53 -3.84
C ASP A 1160 13.68 -38.99 -2.69
N GLU A 1161 14.56 -38.11 -2.21
CA GLU A 1161 15.13 -38.22 -0.86
C GLU A 1161 14.00 -37.91 0.13
N GLU A 1162 13.28 -38.96 0.58
CA GLU A 1162 12.30 -39.01 1.69
C GLU A 1162 11.38 -37.77 1.92
N ASP A 1163 10.07 -37.98 1.68
CA ASP A 1163 8.90 -37.10 1.96
C ASP A 1163 8.93 -36.31 3.31
#